data_AF-A0A1B8ZIJ3-F1
#
_entry.id   AF-A0A1B8ZIJ3-F1
#
_cell.length_a   1.000
_cell.length_b   1.000
_cell.length_c   1.000
_cell.angle_alpha   90.00
_cell.angle_beta   90.00
_cell.angle_gamma   90.00
#
_symmetry.space_group_name_H-M   'P 1'
#
loop_
_entity.id
_entity.type
_entity.pdbx_description
1 polymer ?
#
loop_
_entity_poly.entity_id
_entity_poly.type
_entity_poly.pdbx_seq_one_letter_code
_entity_poly.pdbx_strand_id
1 'polypeptide(L)'
;MAEMKNLSASEVTDLQNGVYKGVYLLGYYSGRDTPNPIIYNLSTALGTDDGGSIIETGGIKLEHNFAHDLDVRYFGVKGDGAYDDTQFISSYFNYVNVNNLFWTIPGKCKVVVKKPFKITTSGRCEGKFILTNENSDVSITIARSHTGELVDISTWDTDKMIRGSLDVGFTNEGVANLYFDSSEILIDRDGTSSESNYKKREFIRSIDGKLSTPLVCSYNQDPDNPAVLNVKKFTLEEHISIDHLHIEVAENLNTDAYLLISRDNVTLNNPRILNKTNNYNAGAVALEVNTCADVIINNPFIQGFKKDGVGYGIANYYSIGLVINDGNVTQCRHGYTGRNSVDVTINRGVWEEGIDDHWTDRFTANNTIVKTDKGLAAFQFAGNDITLNSPVVNGSAAIFMGIRLDTPSLGGIVNINNPVFNSQSFGAGSDKRDIYMFSYTSPGGNVGDPMLSQYFVTPTLPESLNIINPIINTDADVVYGFFLGVLNREYINLKHLKITDTIINAKSTTDYTAVLIIKDDIKQLKYDTNIEITGRLTTNALQSTSVYLNSIDHTVDSRRANIYLTDCFGYGRVVFSGANLGTLVMNGGDINHFNTDNAEASFSTSNIQFKNVEWKGGTIDHLTHALFQNCVFTGDYVFASADNISFVNNIKYANVSGLPANIISNLKSPFA
;
A
#
# COMPACT_ATOMS: atom_id res chain seq x y z
N MET A 1 19.27 -47.47 -1.87
CA MET A 1 18.74 -47.39 -0.49
C MET A 1 18.16 -48.73 -0.02
N ALA A 2 17.25 -49.35 -0.77
CA ALA A 2 16.61 -50.62 -0.37
C ALA A 2 17.62 -51.74 -0.05
N GLU A 3 18.70 -51.88 -0.84
CA GLU A 3 19.78 -52.85 -0.57
C GLU A 3 20.49 -52.56 0.77
N MET A 4 20.81 -51.30 1.06
CA MET A 4 21.41 -50.89 2.33
C MET A 4 20.47 -51.09 3.54
N LYS A 5 19.16 -50.97 3.35
CA LYS A 5 18.16 -51.28 4.39
C LYS A 5 17.96 -52.79 4.61
N ASN A 6 18.51 -53.63 3.71
CA ASN A 6 18.40 -55.09 3.74
C ASN A 6 19.76 -55.79 3.84
N LEU A 7 20.74 -55.16 4.50
CA LEU A 7 22.05 -55.78 4.75
C LEU A 7 21.87 -57.12 5.48
N SER A 8 22.66 -58.11 5.08
CA SER A 8 22.71 -59.41 5.73
C SER A 8 23.32 -59.31 7.13
N ALA A 9 22.99 -60.26 8.01
CA ALA A 9 23.56 -60.33 9.36
C ALA A 9 25.09 -60.40 9.36
N SER A 10 25.70 -61.02 8.34
CA SER A 10 27.15 -61.05 8.15
C SER A 10 27.72 -59.67 7.82
N GLU A 11 27.10 -58.92 6.90
CA GLU A 11 27.55 -57.58 6.55
C GLU A 11 27.43 -56.61 7.74
N VAL A 12 26.36 -56.73 8.53
CA VAL A 12 26.19 -55.96 9.78
C VAL A 12 27.29 -56.29 10.78
N THR A 13 27.61 -57.58 10.96
CA THR A 13 28.69 -58.03 11.86
C THR A 13 30.05 -57.52 11.40
N ASP A 14 30.32 -57.54 10.09
CA ASP A 14 31.56 -57.03 9.50
C ASP A 14 31.72 -55.52 9.71
N LEU A 15 30.63 -54.74 9.59
CA LEU A 15 30.62 -53.32 9.91
C LEU A 15 30.90 -53.06 11.40
N GLN A 16 30.26 -53.80 12.31
CA GLN A 16 30.47 -53.68 13.76
C GLN A 16 31.90 -54.04 14.19
N ASN A 17 32.50 -55.04 13.54
CA ASN A 17 33.88 -55.47 13.79
C ASN A 17 34.92 -54.56 13.09
N GLY A 18 34.49 -53.57 12.30
CA GLY A 18 35.38 -52.65 11.59
C GLY A 18 36.10 -53.25 10.38
N VAL A 19 35.60 -54.36 9.84
CA VAL A 19 36.11 -54.95 8.58
C VAL A 19 35.86 -54.00 7.41
N TYR A 20 34.66 -53.41 7.37
CA TYR A 20 34.31 -52.32 6.46
C TYR A 20 34.23 -50.99 7.21
N LYS A 21 34.69 -49.92 6.57
CA LYS A 21 34.61 -48.56 7.14
C LYS A 21 33.19 -47.97 7.06
N GLY A 22 32.37 -48.47 6.15
CA GLY A 22 31.02 -47.97 5.90
C GLY A 22 30.42 -48.60 4.64
N VAL A 23 29.20 -48.19 4.31
CA VAL A 23 28.46 -48.62 3.13
C VAL A 23 28.51 -47.52 2.07
N TYR A 24 28.96 -47.86 0.87
CA TYR A 24 29.02 -46.93 -0.27
C TYR A 24 27.72 -47.00 -1.08
N LEU A 25 26.87 -45.99 -0.93
CA LEU A 25 25.59 -45.90 -1.60
C LEU A 25 25.71 -45.19 -2.95
N LEU A 26 25.48 -45.92 -4.05
CA LEU A 26 25.61 -45.40 -5.44
C LEU A 26 24.46 -44.48 -5.90
N GLY A 27 23.38 -44.44 -5.14
CA GLY A 27 22.14 -43.70 -5.42
C GLY A 27 21.00 -44.13 -4.50
N TYR A 28 19.92 -43.36 -4.46
CA TYR A 28 18.80 -43.60 -3.56
C TYR A 28 17.93 -44.78 -4.03
N TYR A 29 17.39 -44.70 -5.24
CA TYR A 29 16.58 -45.73 -5.88
C TYR A 29 17.36 -46.53 -6.93
N SER A 30 18.25 -45.86 -7.68
CA SER A 30 19.08 -46.47 -8.72
C SER A 30 20.44 -45.79 -8.79
N GLY A 31 21.46 -46.48 -9.30
CA GLY A 31 22.79 -45.89 -9.43
C GLY A 31 22.75 -44.58 -10.25
N ARG A 32 23.38 -43.51 -9.72
CA ARG A 32 23.48 -42.17 -10.33
C ARG A 32 22.19 -41.34 -10.34
N ASP A 33 21.19 -41.68 -9.55
CA ASP A 33 20.01 -40.81 -9.38
C ASP A 33 20.23 -39.64 -8.41
N THR A 34 21.19 -39.76 -7.49
CA THR A 34 21.76 -38.65 -6.70
C THR A 34 22.94 -38.00 -7.43
N PRO A 35 23.35 -36.76 -7.09
CA PRO A 35 24.51 -36.11 -7.72
C PRO A 35 25.81 -36.93 -7.67
N ASN A 36 26.10 -37.53 -6.52
CA ASN A 36 27.25 -38.39 -6.30
C ASN A 36 26.88 -39.55 -5.37
N PRO A 37 27.61 -40.67 -5.41
CA PRO A 37 27.56 -41.66 -4.35
C PRO A 37 28.04 -41.10 -3.01
N ILE A 38 27.52 -41.62 -1.90
CA ILE A 38 27.91 -41.22 -0.54
C ILE A 38 28.27 -42.44 0.32
N ILE A 39 29.17 -42.25 1.28
CA ILE A 39 29.53 -43.29 2.26
C ILE A 39 28.75 -43.02 3.54
N TYR A 40 28.04 -44.03 4.02
CA TYR A 40 27.50 -44.05 5.38
C TYR A 40 28.40 -44.85 6.30
N ASN A 41 28.79 -44.28 7.42
CA ASN A 41 29.63 -44.94 8.41
C ASN A 41 28.78 -45.45 9.58
N LEU A 42 29.27 -46.45 10.31
CA LEU A 42 28.62 -46.91 11.53
C LEU A 42 28.51 -45.74 12.52
N SER A 43 27.30 -45.54 13.06
CA SER A 43 26.98 -44.39 13.91
C SER A 43 26.50 -44.83 15.29
N THR A 44 26.86 -44.02 16.30
CA THR A 44 26.32 -44.09 17.66
C THR A 44 25.28 -43.01 17.92
N ALA A 45 24.83 -42.29 16.87
CA ALA A 45 23.86 -41.22 17.00
C ALA A 45 22.53 -41.72 17.55
N LEU A 46 21.92 -40.93 18.43
CA LEU A 46 20.62 -41.24 19.03
C LEU A 46 19.45 -40.91 18.08
N GLY A 47 19.70 -40.12 17.02
CA GLY A 47 18.69 -39.74 16.02
C GLY A 47 18.02 -40.94 15.36
N THR A 48 16.74 -40.79 15.01
CA THR A 48 15.97 -41.83 14.30
C THR A 48 16.34 -41.88 12.82
N ASP A 49 15.99 -42.96 12.13
CA ASP A 49 16.06 -43.01 10.66
C ASP A 49 15.27 -41.84 10.08
N ASP A 50 15.95 -40.96 9.35
CA ASP A 50 15.36 -39.79 8.69
C ASP A 50 15.27 -39.99 7.17
N GLY A 51 15.66 -41.18 6.69
CA GLY A 51 15.68 -41.54 5.29
C GLY A 51 16.81 -40.91 4.49
N GLY A 52 17.72 -40.14 5.11
CA GLY A 52 18.75 -39.38 4.41
C GLY A 52 20.08 -39.34 5.14
N SER A 53 20.18 -38.64 6.27
CA SER A 53 21.43 -38.54 7.04
C SER A 53 21.68 -39.75 7.94
N ILE A 54 20.63 -40.33 8.52
CA ILE A 54 20.68 -41.49 9.40
C ILE A 54 19.78 -42.58 8.81
N ILE A 55 20.34 -43.77 8.63
CA ILE A 55 19.62 -44.95 8.16
C ILE A 55 19.72 -46.05 9.20
N GLU A 56 18.57 -46.57 9.64
CA GLU A 56 18.50 -47.70 10.55
C GLU A 56 18.32 -48.99 9.76
N THR A 57 19.17 -49.98 10.02
CA THR A 57 19.20 -51.24 9.28
C THR A 57 19.80 -52.34 10.14
N GLY A 58 19.19 -53.53 10.17
CA GLY A 58 19.76 -54.70 10.86
C GLY A 58 20.12 -54.50 12.35
N GLY A 59 19.47 -53.55 13.05
CA GLY A 59 19.78 -53.21 14.45
C GLY A 59 21.00 -52.28 14.65
N ILE A 60 21.60 -51.78 13.57
CA ILE A 60 22.64 -50.75 13.58
C ILE A 60 22.12 -49.44 12.97
N LYS A 61 22.86 -48.36 13.19
CA LYS A 61 22.64 -47.07 12.52
C LYS A 61 23.84 -46.73 11.64
N LEU A 62 23.54 -46.22 10.47
CA LEU A 62 24.51 -45.74 9.49
C LEU A 62 24.28 -44.23 9.30
N GLU A 63 25.35 -43.44 9.30
CA GLU A 63 25.25 -41.97 9.25
C GLU A 63 26.15 -41.38 8.15
N HIS A 64 25.62 -40.37 7.49
CA HIS A 64 26.35 -39.48 6.60
C HIS A 64 26.14 -38.03 7.03
N ASN A 65 27.25 -37.33 7.28
CA ASN A 65 27.24 -35.90 7.62
C ASN A 65 27.39 -35.07 6.36
N PHE A 66 26.33 -34.38 5.96
CA PHE A 66 26.37 -33.45 4.83
C PHE A 66 27.02 -32.13 5.27
N ALA A 67 27.98 -31.64 4.48
CA ALA A 67 28.81 -30.50 4.88
C ALA A 67 28.51 -29.18 4.13
N HIS A 68 27.85 -29.24 2.96
CA HIS A 68 27.43 -28.09 2.14
C HIS A 68 26.42 -28.56 1.08
N ASP A 69 25.74 -27.62 0.43
CA ASP A 69 24.81 -27.77 -0.70
C ASP A 69 24.12 -29.14 -0.79
N LEU A 70 23.02 -29.28 -0.04
CA LEU A 70 22.34 -30.55 0.11
C LEU A 70 21.28 -30.74 -0.98
N ASP A 71 21.43 -31.74 -1.83
CA ASP A 71 20.43 -32.11 -2.85
C ASP A 71 19.31 -32.95 -2.23
N VAL A 72 18.06 -32.56 -2.48
CA VAL A 72 16.87 -33.21 -1.93
C VAL A 72 16.77 -34.71 -2.26
N ARG A 73 17.38 -35.17 -3.34
CA ARG A 73 17.37 -36.58 -3.75
C ARG A 73 18.12 -37.49 -2.79
N TYR A 74 19.05 -36.96 -1.98
CA TYR A 74 19.72 -37.75 -0.94
C TYR A 74 18.77 -38.19 0.18
N PHE A 75 17.63 -37.52 0.33
CA PHE A 75 16.58 -37.87 1.31
C PHE A 75 15.46 -38.70 0.68
N GLY A 76 15.59 -39.12 -0.58
CA GLY A 76 14.59 -39.99 -1.23
C GLY A 76 13.45 -39.26 -1.91
N VAL A 77 13.53 -37.95 -2.13
CA VAL A 77 12.56 -37.25 -2.98
C VAL A 77 12.68 -37.76 -4.42
N LYS A 78 11.56 -38.24 -4.98
CA LYS A 78 11.49 -38.67 -6.38
C LYS A 78 11.39 -37.47 -7.31
N GLY A 79 10.54 -36.50 -6.96
CA GLY A 79 10.35 -35.30 -7.77
C GLY A 79 9.85 -35.58 -9.19
N ASP A 80 9.04 -36.64 -9.38
CA ASP A 80 8.47 -37.00 -10.69
C ASP A 80 7.16 -36.24 -11.00
N GLY A 81 6.60 -35.55 -10.00
CA GLY A 81 5.35 -34.80 -10.09
C GLY A 81 4.09 -35.63 -9.87
N ALA A 82 4.22 -36.90 -9.48
CA ALA A 82 3.10 -37.80 -9.22
C ALA A 82 3.22 -38.49 -7.84
N TYR A 83 4.45 -38.81 -7.43
CA TYR A 83 4.71 -39.44 -6.15
C TYR A 83 4.61 -38.42 -5.01
N ASP A 84 4.00 -38.85 -3.89
CA ASP A 84 3.88 -38.03 -2.68
C ASP A 84 5.24 -37.96 -1.95
N ASP A 85 5.95 -36.84 -2.13
CA ASP A 85 7.27 -36.59 -1.56
C ASP A 85 7.20 -36.02 -0.13
N THR A 86 6.01 -35.90 0.46
CA THR A 86 5.77 -35.13 1.71
C THR A 86 6.66 -35.56 2.88
N GLN A 87 6.79 -36.86 3.14
CA GLN A 87 7.61 -37.34 4.27
C GLN A 87 9.10 -37.05 4.05
N PHE A 88 9.58 -37.22 2.82
CA PHE A 88 10.98 -36.99 2.45
C PHE A 88 11.33 -35.50 2.52
N ILE A 89 10.42 -34.61 2.09
CA ILE A 89 10.57 -33.17 2.25
C ILE A 89 10.59 -32.75 3.73
N SER A 90 9.74 -33.37 4.55
CA SER A 90 9.73 -33.10 6.00
C SER A 90 11.08 -33.46 6.63
N SER A 91 11.60 -34.66 6.37
CA SER A 91 12.91 -35.09 6.87
C SER A 91 14.04 -34.20 6.35
N TYR A 92 14.02 -33.89 5.05
CA TYR A 92 15.02 -33.06 4.40
C TYR A 92 15.13 -31.68 5.04
N PHE A 93 14.03 -30.94 5.15
CA PHE A 93 14.06 -29.61 5.75
C PHE A 93 14.30 -29.64 7.26
N ASN A 94 13.86 -30.68 7.98
CA ASN A 94 14.25 -30.85 9.37
C ASN A 94 15.78 -30.94 9.52
N TYR A 95 16.43 -31.75 8.69
CA TYR A 95 17.88 -31.90 8.72
C TYR A 95 18.61 -30.62 8.28
N VAL A 96 18.21 -30.03 7.14
CA VAL A 96 18.79 -28.79 6.61
C VAL A 96 18.71 -27.65 7.63
N ASN A 97 17.54 -27.45 8.24
CA ASN A 97 17.30 -26.35 9.17
C ASN A 97 18.14 -26.51 10.45
N VAL A 98 18.21 -27.72 11.02
CA VAL A 98 19.01 -28.00 12.23
C VAL A 98 20.50 -27.82 11.98
N ASN A 99 20.98 -28.19 10.79
CA ASN A 99 22.41 -28.15 10.45
C ASN A 99 22.82 -26.87 9.71
N ASN A 100 21.90 -25.91 9.55
CA ASN A 100 22.13 -24.65 8.84
C ASN A 100 22.75 -24.83 7.43
N LEU A 101 22.21 -25.78 6.66
CA LEU A 101 22.75 -26.12 5.34
C LEU A 101 22.06 -25.33 4.22
N PHE A 102 22.80 -25.11 3.12
CA PHE A 102 22.23 -24.61 1.88
C PHE A 102 21.45 -25.74 1.19
N TRP A 103 20.15 -25.55 0.94
CA TRP A 103 19.30 -26.56 0.31
C TRP A 103 19.15 -26.36 -1.20
N THR A 104 18.97 -27.45 -1.94
CA THR A 104 18.79 -27.43 -3.39
C THR A 104 17.67 -28.35 -3.85
N ILE A 105 16.75 -27.80 -4.66
CA ILE A 105 15.76 -28.56 -5.44
C ILE A 105 16.18 -28.52 -6.93
N PRO A 106 16.64 -29.64 -7.52
CA PRO A 106 17.14 -29.65 -8.89
C PRO A 106 16.11 -29.32 -9.97
N GLY A 107 16.57 -28.81 -11.12
CA GLY A 107 15.72 -28.26 -12.18
C GLY A 107 14.65 -29.18 -12.77
N LYS A 108 14.87 -30.50 -12.71
CA LYS A 108 13.92 -31.49 -13.23
C LYS A 108 12.94 -32.00 -12.18
N CYS A 109 13.15 -31.66 -10.89
CA CYS A 109 12.34 -32.13 -9.79
C CYS A 109 11.00 -31.37 -9.74
N LYS A 110 9.91 -32.14 -9.70
CA LYS A 110 8.54 -31.70 -9.45
C LYS A 110 8.09 -32.36 -8.16
N VAL A 111 8.29 -31.67 -7.05
CA VAL A 111 8.11 -32.23 -5.70
C VAL A 111 6.65 -32.07 -5.28
N VAL A 112 5.92 -33.15 -5.08
CA VAL A 112 4.52 -33.08 -4.61
C VAL A 112 4.50 -33.05 -3.09
N VAL A 113 3.89 -32.02 -2.50
CA VAL A 113 3.83 -31.82 -1.05
C VAL A 113 2.39 -31.60 -0.61
N LYS A 114 1.99 -32.33 0.44
CA LYS A 114 0.63 -32.35 0.98
C LYS A 114 0.53 -31.93 2.44
N LYS A 115 1.64 -31.52 3.05
CA LYS A 115 1.72 -31.00 4.42
C LYS A 115 2.64 -29.78 4.48
N PRO A 116 2.37 -28.83 5.39
CA PRO A 116 3.21 -27.66 5.53
C PRO A 116 4.62 -28.03 6.02
N PHE A 117 5.61 -27.23 5.64
CA PHE A 117 6.99 -27.35 6.13
C PHE A 117 7.66 -25.98 6.25
N LYS A 118 8.78 -25.94 6.98
CA LYS A 118 9.50 -24.70 7.29
C LYS A 118 10.87 -24.65 6.62
N ILE A 119 11.29 -23.46 6.24
CA ILE A 119 12.62 -23.13 5.74
C ILE A 119 13.22 -22.08 6.67
N THR A 120 14.41 -22.33 7.21
CA THR A 120 15.13 -21.37 8.08
C THR A 120 16.52 -21.03 7.56
N THR A 121 16.86 -21.49 6.36
CA THR A 121 18.20 -21.40 5.77
C THR A 121 18.13 -20.99 4.30
N SER A 122 19.27 -20.51 3.77
CA SER A 122 19.41 -20.18 2.36
C SER A 122 19.27 -21.40 1.46
N GLY A 123 18.81 -21.20 0.23
CA GLY A 123 18.75 -22.28 -0.74
C GLY A 123 18.25 -21.88 -2.11
N ARG A 124 18.11 -22.86 -2.99
CA ARG A 124 17.79 -22.65 -4.40
C ARG A 124 16.81 -23.71 -4.92
N CYS A 125 15.77 -23.27 -5.60
CA CYS A 125 14.78 -24.14 -6.24
C CYS A 125 14.81 -23.99 -7.76
N GLU A 126 15.57 -24.83 -8.45
CA GLU A 126 15.52 -24.84 -9.92
C GLU A 126 14.31 -25.64 -10.43
N GLY A 127 13.80 -26.56 -9.62
CA GLY A 127 12.62 -27.37 -9.91
C GLY A 127 11.33 -26.65 -9.59
N LYS A 128 10.39 -27.36 -8.94
CA LYS A 128 9.19 -26.77 -8.36
C LYS A 128 8.60 -27.63 -7.25
N PHE A 129 7.89 -26.96 -6.35
CA PHE A 129 6.95 -27.58 -5.43
C PHE A 129 5.54 -27.55 -6.04
N ILE A 130 4.84 -28.68 -5.97
CA ILE A 130 3.43 -28.82 -6.31
C ILE A 130 2.69 -29.01 -4.98
N LEU A 131 2.00 -27.98 -4.53
CA LEU A 131 1.26 -28.01 -3.27
C LEU A 131 -0.15 -28.53 -3.53
N THR A 132 -0.55 -29.53 -2.73
CA THR A 132 -1.84 -30.22 -2.89
C THR A 132 -2.52 -30.32 -1.53
N ASN A 133 -3.62 -29.58 -1.34
CA ASN A 133 -4.40 -29.60 -0.12
C ASN A 133 -5.41 -30.76 -0.16
N GLU A 134 -5.13 -31.88 0.50
CA GLU A 134 -6.11 -32.99 0.60
C GLU A 134 -7.05 -32.84 1.80
N ASN A 135 -6.50 -32.47 2.96
CA ASN A 135 -7.23 -32.45 4.24
C ASN A 135 -7.07 -31.14 5.03
N SER A 136 -6.12 -30.29 4.65
CA SER A 136 -5.75 -29.06 5.35
C SER A 136 -4.82 -28.21 4.48
N ASP A 137 -4.83 -26.89 4.71
CA ASP A 137 -3.95 -25.95 4.01
C ASP A 137 -2.47 -26.39 4.04
N VAL A 138 -1.81 -26.23 2.90
CA VAL A 138 -0.39 -26.60 2.71
C VAL A 138 0.40 -25.34 2.39
N SER A 139 1.31 -24.97 3.29
CA SER A 139 2.13 -23.78 3.16
C SER A 139 3.62 -24.07 3.28
N ILE A 140 4.43 -23.30 2.58
CA ILE A 140 5.87 -23.18 2.81
C ILE A 140 6.06 -21.97 3.72
N THR A 141 6.63 -22.16 4.90
CA THR A 141 6.91 -21.05 5.83
C THR A 141 8.40 -20.78 5.91
N ILE A 142 8.82 -19.58 5.53
CA ILE A 142 10.16 -19.06 5.82
C ILE A 142 10.12 -18.49 7.24
N ALA A 143 10.70 -19.23 8.17
CA ALA A 143 10.50 -19.04 9.60
C ALA A 143 11.78 -18.59 10.32
N ARG A 144 11.59 -17.93 11.46
CA ARG A 144 12.65 -17.77 12.46
C ARG A 144 13.02 -19.11 13.07
N SER A 145 14.27 -19.24 13.47
CA SER A 145 14.76 -20.36 14.27
C SER A 145 14.36 -20.21 15.74
N HIS A 146 14.20 -18.98 16.23
CA HIS A 146 13.84 -18.69 17.63
C HIS A 146 12.48 -18.01 17.76
N THR A 147 11.72 -18.41 18.78
CA THR A 147 10.50 -17.70 19.16
C THR A 147 10.87 -16.42 19.92
N GLY A 148 10.24 -15.29 19.60
CA GLY A 148 10.51 -14.00 20.26
C GLY A 148 10.29 -14.05 21.78
N GLU A 149 11.09 -13.29 22.50
CA GLU A 149 11.10 -13.19 23.97
C GLU A 149 10.23 -12.03 24.43
N LEU A 150 9.42 -12.20 25.48
CA LEU A 150 8.69 -11.07 26.07
C LEU A 150 9.68 -10.10 26.72
N VAL A 151 9.46 -8.81 26.48
CA VAL A 151 10.22 -7.73 27.10
C VAL A 151 9.47 -7.25 28.35
N ASP A 152 10.17 -7.12 29.46
CA ASP A 152 9.64 -6.42 30.63
C ASP A 152 9.65 -4.91 30.35
N ILE A 153 8.44 -4.35 30.17
CA ILE A 153 8.22 -2.94 29.88
C ILE A 153 7.83 -2.14 31.13
N SER A 154 7.86 -2.74 32.33
CA SER A 154 7.41 -2.09 33.57
C SER A 154 8.23 -0.84 33.95
N THR A 155 9.45 -0.73 33.43
CA THR A 155 10.38 0.37 33.68
C THR A 155 10.46 1.39 32.54
N TRP A 156 9.69 1.18 31.48
CA TRP A 156 9.69 2.05 30.30
C TRP A 156 9.06 3.42 30.62
N ASP A 157 9.56 4.45 29.95
CA ASP A 157 9.12 5.83 30.15
C ASP A 157 7.84 6.09 29.34
N THR A 158 6.70 6.11 30.03
CA THR A 158 5.39 6.23 29.39
C THR A 158 5.22 7.55 28.63
N ASP A 159 5.90 8.62 29.04
CA ASP A 159 5.86 9.92 28.35
C ASP A 159 6.60 9.89 27.01
N LYS A 160 7.49 8.92 26.81
CA LYS A 160 8.22 8.72 25.56
C LYS A 160 7.58 7.69 24.62
N MET A 161 6.49 7.04 25.04
CA MET A 161 5.73 6.07 24.23
C MET A 161 4.80 6.78 23.23
N ILE A 162 5.36 7.74 22.49
CA ILE A 162 4.63 8.61 21.55
C ILE A 162 5.13 8.43 20.12
N ARG A 163 4.24 8.58 19.13
CA ARG A 163 4.61 8.59 17.71
C ARG A 163 5.79 9.54 17.48
N GLY A 164 6.80 9.07 16.76
CA GLY A 164 8.03 9.81 16.46
C GLY A 164 9.16 9.61 17.48
N SER A 165 8.92 8.94 18.60
CA SER A 165 9.97 8.63 19.58
C SER A 165 10.93 7.56 19.08
N LEU A 166 12.22 7.73 19.41
CA LEU A 166 13.30 6.75 19.19
C LEU A 166 13.79 6.12 20.51
N ASP A 167 13.23 6.53 21.63
CA ASP A 167 13.65 6.09 22.96
C ASP A 167 12.41 5.80 23.79
N VAL A 168 12.23 4.55 24.17
CA VAL A 168 11.14 4.08 25.02
C VAL A 168 11.64 3.53 26.36
N GLY A 169 12.93 3.68 26.66
CA GLY A 169 13.56 3.02 27.81
C GLY A 169 13.91 1.54 27.57
N PHE A 170 13.91 1.09 26.31
CA PHE A 170 14.40 -0.24 25.96
C PHE A 170 15.90 -0.37 26.28
N THR A 171 16.34 -1.56 26.69
CA THR A 171 17.76 -1.85 26.94
C THR A 171 18.11 -3.18 26.29
N ASN A 172 19.15 -3.18 25.46
CA ASN A 172 19.66 -4.35 24.76
C ASN A 172 21.07 -4.05 24.26
N GLU A 173 21.95 -5.04 24.25
CA GLU A 173 23.24 -4.94 23.57
C GLU A 173 23.10 -5.44 22.13
N GLY A 174 23.58 -4.67 21.15
CA GLY A 174 23.48 -5.03 19.74
C GLY A 174 22.10 -4.83 19.13
N VAL A 175 21.88 -5.47 17.98
CA VAL A 175 20.68 -5.31 17.15
C VAL A 175 19.58 -6.27 17.61
N ALA A 176 18.37 -5.74 17.72
CA ALA A 176 17.17 -6.54 17.93
C ALA A 176 15.98 -5.90 17.21
N ASN A 177 14.99 -6.70 16.86
CA ASN A 177 13.71 -6.19 16.40
C ASN A 177 12.64 -6.40 17.47
N LEU A 178 11.73 -5.44 17.59
CA LEU A 178 10.65 -5.44 18.56
C LEU A 178 9.32 -5.52 17.83
N TYR A 179 8.40 -6.32 18.35
CA TYR A 179 7.01 -6.32 17.94
C TYR A 179 6.14 -5.81 19.07
N PHE A 180 5.47 -4.68 18.83
CA PHE A 180 4.53 -4.07 19.75
C PHE A 180 3.13 -4.57 19.39
N ASP A 181 2.42 -5.15 20.36
CA ASP A 181 1.06 -5.66 20.23
C ASP A 181 0.17 -5.07 21.32
N SER A 182 -0.60 -4.04 20.95
CA SER A 182 -1.51 -3.36 21.86
C SER A 182 -2.97 -3.67 21.55
N SER A 183 -3.81 -3.66 22.59
CA SER A 183 -5.27 -3.76 22.49
C SER A 183 -5.95 -2.44 22.11
N GLU A 184 -5.20 -1.34 22.11
CA GLU A 184 -5.67 -0.03 21.68
C GLU A 184 -6.05 -0.02 20.21
N ILE A 185 -7.08 0.77 19.88
CA ILE A 185 -7.55 0.95 18.51
C ILE A 185 -6.54 1.82 17.74
N LEU A 186 -6.12 1.32 16.58
CA LEU A 186 -5.34 2.07 15.61
C LEU A 186 -6.27 2.88 14.69
N ILE A 187 -7.25 2.17 14.13
CA ILE A 187 -8.24 2.73 13.22
C ILE A 187 -9.52 1.90 13.30
N ASP A 188 -10.67 2.57 13.32
CA ASP A 188 -11.96 1.92 13.18
C ASP A 188 -12.16 1.38 11.77
N ARG A 189 -12.88 0.27 11.66
CA ARG A 189 -13.17 -0.37 10.38
C ARG A 189 -14.66 -0.62 10.23
N ASP A 190 -15.17 -0.28 9.06
CA ASP A 190 -16.53 -0.54 8.67
C ASP A 190 -16.65 -1.64 7.60
N GLY A 191 -17.85 -2.21 7.44
CA GLY A 191 -18.15 -3.13 6.34
C GLY A 191 -17.80 -4.60 6.56
N THR A 192 -17.41 -5.03 7.77
CA THR A 192 -17.27 -6.46 8.10
C THR A 192 -17.93 -6.84 9.43
N SER A 193 -18.54 -8.04 9.49
CA SER A 193 -19.19 -8.56 10.69
C SER A 193 -18.23 -9.12 11.73
N SER A 194 -16.96 -9.35 11.38
CA SER A 194 -15.97 -10.03 12.21
C SER A 194 -14.91 -9.12 12.82
N GLU A 195 -14.63 -7.95 12.23
CA GLU A 195 -13.56 -7.05 12.69
C GLU A 195 -13.99 -5.58 12.50
N SER A 196 -14.37 -4.92 13.59
CA SER A 196 -14.85 -3.52 13.60
C SER A 196 -13.73 -2.49 13.77
N ASN A 197 -12.48 -2.91 13.95
CA ASN A 197 -11.32 -2.04 14.07
C ASN A 197 -10.02 -2.83 13.91
N TYR A 198 -8.96 -2.13 13.50
CA TYR A 198 -7.60 -2.62 13.60
C TYR A 198 -6.94 -2.09 14.88
N LYS A 199 -6.06 -2.92 15.45
CA LYS A 199 -5.34 -2.62 16.70
C LYS A 199 -3.95 -2.05 16.44
N LYS A 200 -3.43 -1.29 17.40
CA LYS A 200 -2.07 -0.74 17.34
C LYS A 200 -1.06 -1.88 17.44
N ARG A 201 -0.48 -2.22 16.29
CA ARG A 201 0.57 -3.20 16.13
C ARG A 201 1.62 -2.64 15.20
N GLU A 202 2.87 -2.75 15.57
CA GLU A 202 3.98 -2.33 14.72
C GLU A 202 5.24 -3.16 15.01
N PHE A 203 6.06 -3.32 13.98
CA PHE A 203 7.38 -3.94 14.08
C PHE A 203 8.42 -2.82 14.01
N ILE A 204 9.38 -2.83 14.94
CA ILE A 204 10.33 -1.74 15.14
C ILE A 204 11.75 -2.30 15.20
N ARG A 205 12.68 -1.62 14.52
CA ARG A 205 14.10 -1.94 14.56
C ARG A 205 14.77 -1.24 15.74
N SER A 206 15.76 -1.89 16.35
CA SER A 206 16.55 -1.32 17.44
C SER A 206 18.02 -1.68 17.35
N ILE A 207 18.87 -0.81 17.90
CA ILE A 207 20.31 -1.02 18.02
C ILE A 207 20.79 -0.43 19.35
N ASP A 208 21.55 -1.21 20.12
CA ASP A 208 22.16 -0.81 21.39
C ASP A 208 21.17 -0.15 22.37
N GLY A 209 19.98 -0.76 22.49
CA GLY A 209 18.92 -0.32 23.41
C GLY A 209 18.10 0.86 22.91
N LYS A 210 18.38 1.42 21.73
CA LYS A 210 17.58 2.49 21.14
C LYS A 210 16.78 2.00 19.95
N LEU A 211 15.60 2.56 19.74
CA LEU A 211 14.88 2.33 18.49
C LEU A 211 15.67 3.01 17.37
N SER A 212 15.89 2.33 16.25
CA SER A 212 16.50 2.90 15.06
C SER A 212 15.45 3.39 14.05
N THR A 213 14.19 2.96 14.24
CA THR A 213 13.02 3.46 13.54
C THR A 213 12.10 4.13 14.56
N PRO A 214 11.60 5.36 14.29
CA PRO A 214 10.64 6.01 15.19
C PRO A 214 9.34 5.21 15.31
N LEU A 215 8.72 5.24 16.49
CA LEU A 215 7.36 4.70 16.68
C LEU A 215 6.38 5.34 15.70
N VAL A 216 5.50 4.54 15.11
CA VAL A 216 4.39 5.03 14.28
C VAL A 216 3.10 5.19 15.08
N CYS A 217 2.99 4.53 16.23
CA CYS A 217 1.89 4.74 17.17
C CYS A 217 2.35 5.47 18.44
N SER A 218 1.38 6.12 19.11
CA SER A 218 1.51 6.43 20.54
C SER A 218 0.80 5.34 21.33
N TYR A 219 1.36 4.93 22.47
CA TYR A 219 0.83 3.89 23.33
C TYR A 219 0.50 4.44 24.70
N ASN A 220 -0.69 4.11 25.20
CA ASN A 220 -1.03 4.36 26.59
C ASN A 220 -0.53 3.17 27.41
N GLN A 221 0.39 3.41 28.34
CA GLN A 221 0.79 2.40 29.31
C GLN A 221 0.24 2.81 30.67
N ASP A 222 -0.73 2.04 31.16
CA ASP A 222 -1.21 2.12 32.54
C ASP A 222 -0.30 1.22 33.40
N PRO A 223 0.47 1.77 34.35
CA PRO A 223 1.32 0.97 35.25
C PRO A 223 0.52 -0.08 36.04
N ASP A 224 -0.77 0.16 36.26
CA ASP A 224 -1.66 -0.70 37.03
C ASP A 224 -2.46 -1.69 36.14
N ASN A 225 -2.38 -1.56 34.81
CA ASN A 225 -2.99 -2.46 33.84
C ASN A 225 -2.03 -2.81 32.67
N PRO A 226 -0.94 -3.56 32.94
CA PRO A 226 0.10 -3.87 31.96
C PRO A 226 -0.37 -4.76 30.79
N ALA A 227 -1.62 -5.26 30.81
CA ALA A 227 -2.17 -6.11 29.76
C ALA A 227 -2.50 -5.36 28.45
N VAL A 228 -2.35 -4.02 28.41
CA VAL A 228 -2.72 -3.21 27.24
C VAL A 228 -1.70 -3.34 26.10
N LEU A 229 -0.40 -3.46 26.40
CA LEU A 229 0.70 -3.55 25.42
C LEU A 229 1.63 -4.70 25.77
N ASN A 230 1.84 -5.61 24.83
CA ASN A 230 2.88 -6.63 24.90
C ASN A 230 3.99 -6.31 23.90
N VAL A 231 5.25 -6.40 24.33
CA VAL A 231 6.39 -6.25 23.44
C VAL A 231 7.18 -7.55 23.39
N LYS A 232 7.43 -8.04 22.17
CA LYS A 232 8.32 -9.18 21.93
C LYS A 232 9.61 -8.73 21.27
N LYS A 233 10.74 -9.17 21.79
CA LYS A 233 12.07 -9.00 21.21
C LYS A 233 12.42 -10.22 20.37
N PHE A 234 12.89 -9.98 19.16
CA PHE A 234 13.47 -10.97 18.27
C PHE A 234 14.96 -10.68 18.12
N THR A 235 15.77 -11.69 18.43
CA THR A 235 17.19 -11.67 18.12
C THR A 235 17.35 -11.62 16.60
N LEU A 236 18.23 -10.73 16.11
CA LEU A 236 18.52 -10.66 14.69
C LEU A 236 19.11 -11.99 14.22
N GLU A 237 18.51 -12.58 13.19
CA GLU A 237 19.03 -13.78 12.55
C GLU A 237 19.87 -13.39 11.32
N GLU A 238 20.87 -14.22 11.03
CA GLU A 238 21.67 -14.09 9.81
C GLU A 238 20.76 -14.03 8.58
N HIS A 239 21.19 -13.21 7.62
CA HIS A 239 20.53 -13.05 6.33
C HIS A 239 20.42 -14.40 5.62
N ILE A 240 19.25 -14.64 5.01
CA ILE A 240 19.07 -15.78 4.12
C ILE A 240 18.60 -15.32 2.74
N SER A 241 19.09 -16.02 1.72
CA SER A 241 18.67 -15.85 0.33
C SER A 241 18.04 -17.12 -0.18
N ILE A 242 16.88 -16.99 -0.82
CA ILE A 242 16.22 -18.10 -1.51
C ILE A 242 16.02 -17.73 -2.98
N ASP A 243 16.63 -18.52 -3.84
CA ASP A 243 16.62 -18.29 -5.28
C ASP A 243 15.64 -19.22 -6.00
N HIS A 244 14.85 -18.65 -6.92
CA HIS A 244 13.96 -19.34 -7.85
C HIS A 244 12.86 -20.19 -7.20
N LEU A 245 12.45 -19.91 -5.95
CA LEU A 245 11.38 -20.65 -5.28
C LEU A 245 10.11 -20.71 -6.14
N HIS A 246 9.84 -21.87 -6.72
CA HIS A 246 8.73 -22.09 -7.63
C HIS A 246 7.68 -22.99 -6.99
N ILE A 247 6.47 -22.47 -6.88
CA ILE A 247 5.29 -23.09 -6.28
C ILE A 247 4.19 -23.15 -7.36
N GLU A 248 3.64 -24.34 -7.58
CA GLU A 248 2.41 -24.55 -8.35
C GLU A 248 1.34 -25.14 -7.44
N VAL A 249 0.10 -24.68 -7.61
CA VAL A 249 -1.06 -25.23 -6.92
C VAL A 249 -1.90 -26.06 -7.89
N ALA A 250 -2.10 -27.34 -7.59
CA ALA A 250 -2.64 -28.31 -8.55
C ALA A 250 -4.14 -28.63 -8.38
N GLU A 251 -4.69 -28.53 -7.17
CA GLU A 251 -6.02 -29.05 -6.87
C GLU A 251 -6.82 -28.09 -5.96
N ASN A 252 -6.99 -28.44 -4.69
CA ASN A 252 -7.73 -27.65 -3.73
C ASN A 252 -6.90 -26.45 -3.28
N LEU A 253 -7.55 -25.29 -3.22
CA LEU A 253 -6.89 -24.05 -2.92
C LEU A 253 -6.96 -23.72 -1.43
N ASN A 254 -5.85 -23.30 -0.85
CA ASN A 254 -5.76 -22.86 0.55
C ASN A 254 -6.74 -21.72 0.86
N THR A 255 -7.20 -21.74 2.10
CA THR A 255 -7.90 -20.61 2.73
C THR A 255 -6.94 -19.52 3.25
N ASP A 256 -5.69 -19.90 3.52
CA ASP A 256 -4.60 -19.02 3.93
C ASP A 256 -3.51 -18.87 2.84
N ALA A 257 -2.31 -18.46 3.22
CA ALA A 257 -1.17 -18.24 2.33
C ALA A 257 -0.47 -19.53 1.86
N TYR A 258 0.05 -19.56 0.63
CA TYR A 258 0.91 -20.67 0.14
C TYR A 258 2.37 -20.48 0.52
N LEU A 259 2.86 -19.25 0.48
CA LEU A 259 4.17 -18.88 0.97
C LEU A 259 4.01 -17.86 2.08
N LEU A 260 4.45 -18.20 3.29
CA LEU A 260 4.45 -17.31 4.44
C LEU A 260 5.88 -16.95 4.81
N ILE A 261 6.19 -15.66 4.92
CA ILE A 261 7.46 -15.14 5.41
C ILE A 261 7.20 -14.54 6.78
N SER A 262 7.76 -15.18 7.81
CA SER A 262 7.68 -14.73 9.21
C SER A 262 9.07 -14.72 9.84
N ARG A 263 10.06 -14.22 9.08
CA ARG A 263 11.48 -14.17 9.42
C ARG A 263 12.07 -12.85 8.95
N ASP A 264 12.95 -12.29 9.77
CA ASP A 264 13.67 -11.08 9.42
C ASP A 264 14.80 -11.36 8.40
N ASN A 265 15.28 -10.33 7.71
CA ASN A 265 16.46 -10.39 6.84
C ASN A 265 16.38 -11.45 5.73
N VAL A 266 15.24 -11.50 5.02
CA VAL A 266 15.02 -12.47 3.94
C VAL A 266 15.16 -11.80 2.59
N THR A 267 15.89 -12.43 1.67
CA THR A 267 15.83 -12.09 0.25
C THR A 267 15.26 -13.24 -0.56
N LEU A 268 14.17 -12.98 -1.29
CA LEU A 268 13.61 -13.87 -2.28
C LEU A 268 13.96 -13.38 -3.68
N ASN A 269 14.72 -14.16 -4.44
CA ASN A 269 15.06 -13.83 -5.82
C ASN A 269 14.26 -14.69 -6.78
N ASN A 270 13.54 -14.03 -7.70
CA ASN A 270 12.74 -14.65 -8.74
C ASN A 270 11.72 -15.70 -8.22
N PRO A 271 10.97 -15.45 -7.12
CA PRO A 271 9.97 -16.41 -6.68
C PRO A 271 8.84 -16.48 -7.70
N ARG A 272 8.28 -17.68 -7.87
CA ARG A 272 7.18 -17.94 -8.80
C ARG A 272 6.06 -18.71 -8.11
N ILE A 273 4.85 -18.15 -8.07
CA ILE A 273 3.69 -18.79 -7.44
C ILE A 273 2.53 -18.79 -8.42
N LEU A 274 2.10 -19.98 -8.85
CA LEU A 274 1.08 -20.13 -9.89
C LEU A 274 -0.10 -20.95 -9.38
N ASN A 275 -1.30 -20.39 -9.46
CA ASN A 275 -2.52 -21.18 -9.39
C ASN A 275 -2.77 -21.84 -10.78
N LYS A 276 -2.62 -23.18 -10.85
CA LYS A 276 -2.79 -23.95 -12.10
C LYS A 276 -4.17 -24.61 -12.24
N THR A 277 -5.07 -24.38 -11.29
CA THR A 277 -6.40 -25.00 -11.26
C THR A 277 -7.37 -24.42 -12.30
N ASN A 278 -7.00 -23.32 -12.96
CA ASN A 278 -7.86 -22.50 -13.83
C ASN A 278 -9.11 -21.92 -13.15
N ASN A 279 -9.29 -22.13 -11.84
CA ASN A 279 -10.31 -21.47 -11.03
C ASN A 279 -9.69 -20.31 -10.26
N TYR A 280 -9.49 -19.18 -10.95
CA TYR A 280 -8.88 -18.01 -10.31
C TYR A 280 -9.76 -17.37 -9.25
N ASN A 281 -11.07 -17.62 -9.25
CA ASN A 281 -11.98 -17.11 -8.22
C ASN A 281 -11.86 -17.85 -6.88
N ALA A 282 -10.84 -18.70 -6.74
CA ALA A 282 -10.53 -19.44 -5.53
C ALA A 282 -9.03 -19.31 -5.20
N GLY A 283 -8.66 -19.63 -3.95
CA GLY A 283 -7.33 -19.36 -3.37
C GLY A 283 -7.24 -17.98 -2.75
N ALA A 284 -6.82 -17.94 -1.48
CA ALA A 284 -6.72 -16.68 -0.74
C ALA A 284 -5.44 -15.93 -1.09
N VAL A 285 -4.30 -16.30 -0.50
CA VAL A 285 -3.09 -15.46 -0.56
C VAL A 285 -1.94 -16.24 -1.20
N ALA A 286 -1.31 -15.69 -2.25
CA ALA A 286 -0.16 -16.36 -2.85
C ALA A 286 1.07 -16.27 -1.93
N LEU A 287 1.42 -15.06 -1.51
CA LEU A 287 2.57 -14.75 -0.66
C LEU A 287 2.13 -13.80 0.46
N GLU A 288 2.41 -14.17 1.70
CA GLU A 288 2.21 -13.33 2.87
C GLU A 288 3.53 -13.01 3.56
N VAL A 289 3.77 -11.73 3.87
CA VAL A 289 4.83 -11.25 4.77
C VAL A 289 4.17 -10.86 6.07
N ASN A 290 4.58 -11.45 7.19
CA ASN A 290 3.88 -11.28 8.46
C ASN A 290 4.82 -11.22 9.67
N THR A 291 4.68 -10.16 10.48
CA THR A 291 5.36 -10.02 11.77
C THR A 291 6.87 -10.19 11.63
N CYS A 292 7.50 -9.38 10.76
CA CYS A 292 8.93 -9.42 10.49
C CYS A 292 9.49 -8.11 9.92
N ALA A 293 10.81 -8.02 9.86
CA ALA A 293 11.56 -6.89 9.33
C ALA A 293 12.39 -7.27 8.10
N ASP A 294 12.60 -6.29 7.21
CA ASP A 294 13.68 -6.29 6.22
C ASP A 294 13.61 -7.48 5.25
N VAL A 295 12.48 -7.55 4.54
CA VAL A 295 12.22 -8.56 3.50
C VAL A 295 12.35 -7.93 2.13
N ILE A 296 13.18 -8.52 1.27
CA ILE A 296 13.38 -8.10 -0.12
C ILE A 296 12.84 -9.18 -1.05
N ILE A 297 11.96 -8.80 -1.98
CA ILE A 297 11.39 -9.69 -2.98
C ILE A 297 11.73 -9.15 -4.37
N ASN A 298 12.63 -9.83 -5.07
CA ASN A 298 13.12 -9.44 -6.39
C ASN A 298 12.43 -10.25 -7.48
N ASN A 299 11.85 -9.56 -8.46
CA ASN A 299 11.21 -10.11 -9.65
C ASN A 299 10.18 -11.24 -9.33
N PRO A 300 9.21 -11.03 -8.41
CA PRO A 300 8.18 -12.04 -8.15
C PRO A 300 7.26 -12.21 -9.36
N PHE A 301 6.96 -13.46 -9.70
CA PHE A 301 5.95 -13.81 -10.71
C PHE A 301 4.79 -14.54 -10.03
N ILE A 302 3.65 -13.87 -9.86
CA ILE A 302 2.49 -14.40 -9.15
C ILE A 302 1.25 -14.29 -10.03
N GLN A 303 0.48 -15.38 -10.11
CA GLN A 303 -0.67 -15.45 -10.99
C GLN A 303 -1.82 -16.32 -10.45
N GLY A 304 -3.04 -15.79 -10.50
CA GLY A 304 -4.29 -16.56 -10.45
C GLY A 304 -5.00 -16.62 -9.10
N PHE A 305 -4.95 -15.56 -8.29
CA PHE A 305 -5.55 -15.48 -6.95
C PHE A 305 -6.64 -14.38 -6.90
N LYS A 306 -7.79 -14.58 -7.55
CA LYS A 306 -8.92 -13.63 -7.64
C LYS A 306 -10.11 -13.96 -6.72
N LYS A 307 -9.92 -14.72 -5.63
CA LYS A 307 -11.00 -15.01 -4.69
C LYS A 307 -11.61 -13.72 -4.12
N ASP A 308 -12.93 -13.58 -4.20
CA ASP A 308 -13.62 -12.42 -3.63
C ASP A 308 -13.31 -12.26 -2.14
N GLY A 309 -13.07 -11.03 -1.71
CA GLY A 309 -12.74 -10.67 -0.33
C GLY A 309 -11.29 -10.95 0.11
N VAL A 310 -10.58 -11.95 -0.44
CA VAL A 310 -9.25 -12.36 0.07
C VAL A 310 -8.21 -12.80 -0.98
N GLY A 311 -8.49 -12.66 -2.28
CA GLY A 311 -7.62 -13.07 -3.39
C GLY A 311 -6.40 -12.15 -3.59
N TYR A 312 -5.35 -12.37 -2.81
CA TYR A 312 -4.18 -11.50 -2.78
C TYR A 312 -2.98 -12.12 -3.46
N GLY A 313 -2.30 -11.33 -4.30
CA GLY A 313 -0.99 -11.68 -4.81
C GLY A 313 0.04 -11.64 -3.70
N ILE A 314 0.29 -10.45 -3.15
CA ILE A 314 1.16 -10.24 -2.00
C ILE A 314 0.35 -9.57 -0.89
N ALA A 315 0.33 -10.18 0.30
CA ALA A 315 -0.23 -9.60 1.51
C ALA A 315 0.91 -9.23 2.49
N ASN A 316 0.84 -8.05 3.10
CA ASN A 316 1.85 -7.56 4.02
C ASN A 316 1.26 -7.11 5.36
N TYR A 317 1.55 -7.86 6.42
CA TYR A 317 0.94 -7.67 7.74
C TYR A 317 1.96 -7.46 8.84
N TYR A 318 1.76 -6.43 9.66
CA TYR A 318 2.54 -6.21 10.90
C TYR A 318 4.06 -6.22 10.69
N SER A 319 4.54 -5.66 9.59
CA SER A 319 5.93 -5.77 9.16
C SER A 319 6.59 -4.40 8.98
N ILE A 320 7.92 -4.39 8.88
CA ILE A 320 8.70 -3.20 8.57
C ILE A 320 9.74 -3.47 7.48
N GLY A 321 9.93 -2.55 6.52
CA GLY A 321 11.02 -2.65 5.54
C GLY A 321 10.80 -3.68 4.44
N LEU A 322 9.57 -3.85 3.97
CA LEU A 322 9.30 -4.68 2.80
C LEU A 322 9.71 -3.93 1.53
N VAL A 323 10.61 -4.50 0.74
CA VAL A 323 11.00 -3.99 -0.58
C VAL A 323 10.62 -5.01 -1.66
N ILE A 324 9.84 -4.58 -2.64
CA ILE A 324 9.48 -5.42 -3.80
C ILE A 324 10.01 -4.76 -5.08
N ASN A 325 10.82 -5.48 -5.84
CA ASN A 325 11.40 -5.00 -7.10
C ASN A 325 10.83 -5.79 -8.28
N ASP A 326 10.41 -5.09 -9.34
CA ASP A 326 10.05 -5.67 -10.65
C ASP A 326 8.95 -6.75 -10.57
N GLY A 327 7.93 -6.54 -9.74
CA GLY A 327 6.85 -7.51 -9.58
C GLY A 327 6.01 -7.72 -10.83
N ASN A 328 5.65 -8.95 -11.13
CA ASN A 328 4.63 -9.30 -12.11
C ASN A 328 3.53 -10.08 -11.39
N VAL A 329 2.58 -9.32 -10.83
CA VAL A 329 1.51 -9.85 -9.98
C VAL A 329 0.19 -9.60 -10.70
N THR A 330 -0.33 -10.65 -11.33
CA THR A 330 -1.45 -10.58 -12.26
C THR A 330 -2.51 -11.60 -11.93
N GLN A 331 -3.70 -11.40 -12.47
CA GLN A 331 -4.86 -12.22 -12.18
C GLN A 331 -5.09 -12.42 -10.68
N CYS A 332 -4.98 -11.33 -9.91
CA CYS A 332 -5.27 -11.28 -8.48
C CYS A 332 -6.47 -10.35 -8.23
N ARG A 333 -7.12 -10.45 -7.07
CA ARG A 333 -8.15 -9.47 -6.64
C ARG A 333 -7.49 -8.16 -6.20
N HIS A 334 -6.33 -8.25 -5.54
CA HIS A 334 -5.40 -7.15 -5.38
C HIS A 334 -3.98 -7.68 -5.61
N GLY A 335 -3.19 -6.98 -6.40
CA GLY A 335 -1.79 -7.33 -6.61
C GLY A 335 -0.97 -7.23 -5.32
N TYR A 336 -1.22 -6.16 -4.56
CA TYR A 336 -0.67 -5.96 -3.23
C TYR A 336 -1.79 -5.52 -2.28
N THR A 337 -1.81 -6.07 -1.06
CA THR A 337 -2.60 -5.58 0.07
C THR A 337 -1.73 -5.55 1.33
N GLY A 338 -2.10 -4.74 2.31
CA GLY A 338 -1.44 -4.74 3.61
C GLY A 338 -2.30 -4.25 4.76
N ARG A 339 -1.75 -4.37 5.97
CA ARG A 339 -2.22 -3.67 7.19
C ARG A 339 -1.10 -3.64 8.23
N ASN A 340 -1.05 -2.58 9.02
CA ASN A 340 -0.03 -2.37 10.05
C ASN A 340 1.40 -2.49 9.51
N SER A 341 1.64 -2.05 8.27
CA SER A 341 2.95 -2.10 7.64
C SER A 341 3.68 -0.77 7.75
N VAL A 342 5.01 -0.83 7.81
CA VAL A 342 5.87 0.34 7.97
C VAL A 342 7.04 0.25 6.97
N ASP A 343 7.47 1.39 6.41
CA ASP A 343 8.61 1.46 5.48
C ASP A 343 8.49 0.50 4.27
N VAL A 344 7.36 0.53 3.57
CA VAL A 344 7.13 -0.33 2.40
C VAL A 344 7.59 0.38 1.13
N THR A 345 8.36 -0.31 0.28
CA THR A 345 8.79 0.18 -1.03
C THR A 345 8.44 -0.80 -2.14
N ILE A 346 7.70 -0.33 -3.14
CA ILE A 346 7.44 -1.07 -4.38
C ILE A 346 8.13 -0.35 -5.55
N ASN A 347 9.03 -1.04 -6.23
CA ASN A 347 9.78 -0.52 -7.38
C ASN A 347 9.38 -1.25 -8.66
N ARG A 348 8.86 -0.51 -9.64
CA ARG A 348 8.49 -0.99 -10.97
C ARG A 348 7.47 -2.13 -10.91
N GLY A 349 7.31 -2.85 -12.03
CA GLY A 349 6.43 -4.01 -12.11
C GLY A 349 4.99 -3.69 -12.55
N VAL A 350 4.23 -4.76 -12.73
CA VAL A 350 2.82 -4.77 -13.15
C VAL A 350 1.97 -5.37 -12.03
N TRP A 351 0.93 -4.62 -11.65
CA TRP A 351 0.06 -4.91 -10.51
C TRP A 351 -1.40 -4.88 -10.97
N GLU A 352 -2.06 -6.03 -10.97
CA GLU A 352 -3.47 -6.14 -11.40
C GLU A 352 -4.43 -5.94 -10.21
N GLU A 353 -5.53 -5.26 -10.47
CA GLU A 353 -6.59 -4.90 -9.51
C GLU A 353 -6.11 -4.07 -8.31
N GLY A 354 -5.12 -3.22 -8.56
CA GLY A 354 -4.71 -2.17 -7.64
C GLY A 354 -3.62 -2.55 -6.63
N ILE A 355 -3.09 -1.51 -5.99
CA ILE A 355 -2.22 -1.56 -4.82
C ILE A 355 -3.01 -0.99 -3.65
N ASP A 356 -3.21 -1.82 -2.64
CA ASP A 356 -4.09 -1.58 -1.52
C ASP A 356 -3.33 -1.62 -0.18
N ASP A 357 -3.72 -0.80 0.79
CA ASP A 357 -3.30 -1.01 2.17
C ASP A 357 -4.34 -0.48 3.16
N HIS A 358 -4.73 -1.33 4.10
CA HIS A 358 -5.70 -1.02 5.14
C HIS A 358 -5.11 -0.18 6.28
N TRP A 359 -3.78 -0.16 6.43
CA TRP A 359 -3.04 0.81 7.23
C TRP A 359 -1.54 0.66 6.98
N THR A 360 -0.91 1.69 6.42
CA THR A 360 0.55 1.73 6.24
C THR A 360 1.15 3.05 6.69
N ASP A 361 2.42 3.04 7.09
CA ASP A 361 3.18 4.24 7.43
C ASP A 361 4.48 4.29 6.60
N ARG A 362 4.73 5.42 5.91
CA ARG A 362 5.89 5.60 5.03
C ARG A 362 5.92 4.59 3.89
N PHE A 363 4.89 4.65 3.05
CA PHE A 363 4.77 3.80 1.86
C PHE A 363 5.28 4.53 0.61
N THR A 364 6.10 3.85 -0.20
CA THR A 364 6.60 4.39 -1.47
C THR A 364 6.35 3.43 -2.63
N ALA A 365 5.76 3.93 -3.72
CA ALA A 365 5.70 3.23 -5.01
C ALA A 365 6.43 4.02 -6.10
N ASN A 366 7.41 3.41 -6.76
CA ASN A 366 8.22 4.02 -7.80
C ASN A 366 7.99 3.33 -9.14
N ASN A 367 7.60 4.08 -10.18
CA ASN A 367 7.50 3.63 -11.57
C ASN A 367 6.63 2.38 -11.77
N THR A 368 5.59 2.20 -10.95
CA THR A 368 4.69 1.05 -11.03
C THR A 368 3.73 1.16 -12.20
N ILE A 369 3.35 0.02 -12.78
CA ILE A 369 2.25 -0.07 -13.73
C ILE A 369 1.09 -0.78 -13.03
N VAL A 370 -0.01 -0.06 -12.80
CA VAL A 370 -1.23 -0.64 -12.23
C VAL A 370 -2.27 -0.85 -13.33
N LYS A 371 -2.89 -2.02 -13.33
CA LYS A 371 -3.98 -2.38 -14.24
C LYS A 371 -5.24 -2.62 -13.41
N THR A 372 -6.35 -1.99 -13.75
CA THR A 372 -7.59 -2.14 -13.00
C THR A 372 -8.77 -2.43 -13.91
N ASP A 373 -9.72 -3.20 -13.39
CA ASP A 373 -11.02 -3.41 -14.02
C ASP A 373 -12.00 -2.26 -13.67
N LYS A 374 -13.28 -2.41 -14.03
CA LYS A 374 -14.29 -1.34 -14.00
C LYS A 374 -14.55 -0.81 -12.58
N GLY A 375 -14.41 0.50 -12.40
CA GLY A 375 -14.94 1.23 -11.23
C GLY A 375 -14.08 1.15 -9.96
N LEU A 376 -12.87 0.58 -10.05
CA LEU A 376 -11.97 0.40 -8.92
C LEU A 376 -10.98 1.56 -8.75
N ALA A 377 -10.37 1.66 -7.58
CA ALA A 377 -9.24 2.53 -7.31
C ALA A 377 -7.92 1.83 -7.69
N ALA A 378 -6.99 2.54 -8.33
CA ALA A 378 -5.68 1.98 -8.65
C ALA A 378 -4.75 1.92 -7.43
N PHE A 379 -4.82 2.95 -6.60
CA PHE A 379 -4.18 3.01 -5.30
C PHE A 379 -5.23 3.29 -4.24
N GLN A 380 -5.23 2.56 -3.14
CA GLN A 380 -6.17 2.80 -2.04
C GLN A 380 -5.49 2.58 -0.70
N PHE A 381 -5.52 3.60 0.15
CA PHE A 381 -4.72 3.60 1.37
C PHE A 381 -5.50 4.14 2.57
N ALA A 382 -5.08 3.65 3.73
CA ALA A 382 -5.19 4.32 5.02
C ALA A 382 -3.82 4.34 5.71
N GLY A 383 -3.64 5.18 6.72
CA GLY A 383 -2.38 5.35 7.46
C GLY A 383 -1.71 6.69 7.20
N ASN A 384 -0.39 6.76 7.01
CA ASN A 384 0.34 8.03 6.85
C ASN A 384 1.49 7.96 5.85
N ASP A 385 1.88 9.13 5.33
CA ASP A 385 3.12 9.35 4.61
C ASP A 385 3.26 8.47 3.34
N ILE A 386 2.45 8.76 2.33
CA ILE A 386 2.39 7.97 1.08
C ILE A 386 3.06 8.73 -0.06
N THR A 387 3.97 8.09 -0.78
CA THR A 387 4.64 8.68 -1.94
C THR A 387 4.50 7.78 -3.17
N LEU A 388 3.94 8.32 -4.24
CA LEU A 388 3.79 7.68 -5.54
C LEU A 388 4.64 8.44 -6.58
N ASN A 389 5.69 7.83 -7.12
CA ASN A 389 6.63 8.45 -8.04
C ASN A 389 6.52 7.86 -9.44
N SER A 390 6.08 8.67 -10.40
CA SER A 390 5.85 8.30 -11.81
C SER A 390 5.06 6.99 -12.03
N PRO A 391 3.98 6.72 -11.28
CA PRO A 391 3.10 5.59 -11.55
C PRO A 391 2.35 5.74 -12.88
N VAL A 392 2.08 4.61 -13.54
CA VAL A 392 1.22 4.53 -14.72
C VAL A 392 0.03 3.64 -14.42
N VAL A 393 -1.18 4.19 -14.50
CA VAL A 393 -2.43 3.45 -14.33
C VAL A 393 -3.07 3.24 -15.70
N ASN A 394 -3.45 2.00 -16.01
CA ASN A 394 -4.14 1.65 -17.25
C ASN A 394 -5.43 0.88 -16.95
N GLY A 395 -6.46 1.11 -17.75
CA GLY A 395 -7.71 0.35 -17.72
C GLY A 395 -8.90 1.23 -17.46
N SER A 396 -9.77 0.81 -16.53
CA SER A 396 -11.07 1.45 -16.31
C SER A 396 -11.27 1.95 -14.87
N ALA A 397 -10.18 2.14 -14.11
CA ALA A 397 -10.22 2.75 -12.78
C ALA A 397 -10.95 4.09 -12.81
N ALA A 398 -11.87 4.28 -11.86
CA ALA A 398 -12.51 5.57 -11.64
C ALA A 398 -11.64 6.48 -10.76
N ILE A 399 -10.80 5.90 -9.91
CA ILE A 399 -10.02 6.62 -8.91
C ILE A 399 -8.55 6.27 -9.10
N PHE A 400 -7.70 7.28 -9.23
CA PHE A 400 -6.27 7.09 -9.26
C PHE A 400 -5.75 6.72 -7.86
N MET A 401 -5.94 7.61 -6.88
CA MET A 401 -5.62 7.35 -5.47
C MET A 401 -6.84 7.62 -4.57
N GLY A 402 -7.23 6.61 -3.81
CA GLY A 402 -8.38 6.64 -2.91
C GLY A 402 -7.98 6.59 -1.44
N ILE A 403 -8.66 7.37 -0.59
CA ILE A 403 -8.75 7.06 0.83
C ILE A 403 -9.77 5.93 0.99
N ARG A 404 -9.38 4.84 1.65
CA ARG A 404 -10.29 3.72 1.92
C ARG A 404 -11.48 4.19 2.76
N LEU A 405 -12.71 3.94 2.33
CA LEU A 405 -13.89 4.41 3.08
C LEU A 405 -14.17 3.51 4.30
N ASP A 406 -13.84 2.22 4.20
CA ASP A 406 -13.96 1.29 5.34
C ASP A 406 -12.92 1.58 6.43
N THR A 407 -11.80 2.20 6.10
CA THR A 407 -10.78 2.71 7.05
C THR A 407 -10.45 4.18 6.72
N PRO A 408 -11.33 5.15 7.02
CA PRO A 408 -11.34 6.49 6.39
C PRO A 408 -10.33 7.48 6.98
N SER A 409 -9.08 7.08 7.17
CA SER A 409 -8.00 7.92 7.70
C SER A 409 -6.73 7.80 6.88
N LEU A 410 -6.25 8.92 6.37
CA LEU A 410 -4.98 9.06 5.68
C LEU A 410 -4.32 10.36 6.14
N GLY A 411 -3.27 10.29 6.97
CA GLY A 411 -2.57 11.44 7.53
C GLY A 411 -1.18 11.69 6.93
N GLY A 412 -0.40 12.56 7.57
CA GLY A 412 0.97 12.87 7.17
C GLY A 412 1.08 13.58 5.82
N ILE A 413 2.13 13.31 5.06
CA ILE A 413 2.38 13.91 3.74
C ILE A 413 2.09 12.90 2.63
N VAL A 414 1.19 13.26 1.72
CA VAL A 414 0.89 12.47 0.53
C VAL A 414 1.47 13.15 -0.71
N ASN A 415 2.31 12.44 -1.46
CA ASN A 415 2.92 12.92 -2.70
C ASN A 415 2.52 12.02 -3.87
N ILE A 416 1.95 12.61 -4.92
CA ILE A 416 1.66 11.97 -6.20
C ILE A 416 2.43 12.71 -7.28
N ASN A 417 3.60 12.18 -7.64
CA ASN A 417 4.58 12.86 -8.48
C ASN A 417 4.58 12.30 -9.90
N ASN A 418 4.31 13.16 -10.89
CA ASN A 418 4.28 12.83 -12.32
C ASN A 418 3.44 11.60 -12.68
N PRO A 419 2.20 11.44 -12.16
CA PRO A 419 1.38 10.28 -12.46
C PRO A 419 0.87 10.32 -13.91
N VAL A 420 0.70 9.13 -14.51
CA VAL A 420 -0.03 8.96 -15.78
C VAL A 420 -1.29 8.13 -15.52
N PHE A 421 -2.46 8.72 -15.76
CA PHE A 421 -3.75 8.06 -15.57
C PHE A 421 -4.44 7.83 -16.92
N ASN A 422 -4.32 6.61 -17.44
CA ASN A 422 -4.99 6.17 -18.68
C ASN A 422 -6.27 5.43 -18.33
N SER A 423 -7.38 6.18 -18.30
CA SER A 423 -8.66 5.69 -17.79
C SER A 423 -9.74 5.77 -18.86
N GLN A 424 -10.22 4.63 -19.35
CA GLN A 424 -11.19 4.55 -20.45
C GLN A 424 -12.46 3.79 -20.05
N SER A 425 -13.57 4.10 -20.70
CA SER A 425 -14.86 3.44 -20.46
C SER A 425 -14.79 1.95 -20.75
N PHE A 426 -15.45 1.16 -19.89
CA PHE A 426 -15.63 -0.26 -20.09
C PHE A 426 -17.03 -0.52 -20.69
N GLY A 427 -17.08 -0.81 -21.99
CA GLY A 427 -18.31 -1.16 -22.71
C GLY A 427 -19.05 0.02 -23.36
N ALA A 428 -20.10 -0.28 -24.14
CA ALA A 428 -20.84 0.66 -24.99
C ALA A 428 -22.00 1.42 -24.29
N GLY A 429 -21.92 1.64 -22.98
CA GLY A 429 -23.00 2.22 -22.16
C GLY A 429 -22.87 3.73 -21.94
N SER A 430 -23.98 4.46 -22.06
CA SER A 430 -24.14 5.92 -22.09
C SER A 430 -24.25 6.61 -20.73
N ASP A 431 -23.70 6.04 -19.66
CA ASP A 431 -23.82 6.65 -18.34
C ASP A 431 -22.71 7.68 -18.15
N LYS A 432 -23.07 8.84 -17.58
CA LYS A 432 -22.09 9.86 -17.20
C LYS A 432 -20.99 9.23 -16.36
N ARG A 433 -19.76 9.37 -16.81
CA ARG A 433 -18.59 8.78 -16.15
C ARG A 433 -17.76 9.87 -15.48
N ASP A 434 -17.54 9.69 -14.18
CA ASP A 434 -16.69 10.55 -13.38
C ASP A 434 -15.38 9.83 -13.06
N ILE A 435 -14.26 10.56 -13.11
CA ILE A 435 -12.97 10.06 -12.62
C ILE A 435 -12.30 11.05 -11.67
N TYR A 436 -11.48 10.52 -10.77
CA TYR A 436 -10.88 11.25 -9.65
C TYR A 436 -9.39 10.95 -9.56
N MET A 437 -8.54 11.98 -9.57
CA MET A 437 -7.12 11.81 -9.24
C MET A 437 -6.93 11.54 -7.75
N PHE A 438 -7.73 12.19 -6.89
CA PHE A 438 -7.77 11.92 -5.46
C PHE A 438 -9.19 12.04 -4.91
N SER A 439 -9.67 11.02 -4.19
CA SER A 439 -10.98 11.02 -3.51
C SER A 439 -11.06 9.98 -2.39
N TYR A 440 -12.21 9.85 -1.72
CA TYR A 440 -12.55 8.58 -1.07
C TYR A 440 -12.84 7.49 -2.11
N THR A 441 -12.64 6.23 -1.74
CA THR A 441 -12.99 5.04 -2.56
C THR A 441 -14.48 4.95 -2.88
N SER A 442 -15.34 5.60 -2.08
CA SER A 442 -16.69 6.02 -2.48
C SER A 442 -16.69 7.55 -2.61
N PRO A 443 -16.57 8.12 -3.81
CA PRO A 443 -16.29 9.55 -3.98
C PRO A 443 -17.28 10.46 -3.29
N GLY A 444 -18.59 10.20 -3.39
CA GLY A 444 -19.63 10.96 -2.70
C GLY A 444 -19.55 10.93 -1.16
N GLY A 445 -18.65 10.12 -0.62
CA GLY A 445 -18.53 9.86 0.80
C GLY A 445 -19.69 9.01 1.31
N ASN A 446 -20.16 9.30 2.52
CA ASN A 446 -21.34 8.66 3.09
C ASN A 446 -22.39 9.71 3.42
N VAL A 447 -23.41 9.81 2.57
CA VAL A 447 -24.56 10.70 2.75
C VAL A 447 -25.79 9.83 3.06
N GLY A 448 -26.34 9.94 4.27
CA GLY A 448 -27.67 9.43 4.60
C GLY A 448 -27.77 8.09 5.32
N ASP A 449 -26.69 7.34 5.52
CA ASP A 449 -26.66 6.21 6.45
C ASP A 449 -25.88 6.63 7.70
N PRO A 450 -26.42 6.52 8.94
CA PRO A 450 -25.62 6.63 10.14
C PRO A 450 -24.66 5.45 10.17
N MET A 451 -23.56 5.52 9.42
CA MET A 451 -22.43 4.65 9.65
C MET A 451 -21.91 4.91 11.05
N LEU A 452 -22.41 4.03 11.91
CA LEU A 452 -21.93 3.68 13.22
C LEU A 452 -21.88 4.88 14.16
N SER A 453 -22.88 4.91 15.03
CA SER A 453 -22.75 5.53 16.34
C SER A 453 -21.41 5.08 16.97
N GLN A 454 -20.42 5.97 16.87
CA GLN A 454 -19.12 6.02 17.57
C GLN A 454 -18.01 5.07 17.07
N TYR A 455 -17.38 5.40 15.95
CA TYR A 455 -15.94 5.13 15.81
C TYR A 455 -15.17 5.78 16.97
N PHE A 456 -14.17 5.10 17.51
CA PHE A 456 -13.41 5.56 18.68
C PHE A 456 -12.27 6.51 18.32
N VAL A 457 -11.73 6.42 17.10
CA VAL A 457 -10.61 7.22 16.63
C VAL A 457 -11.11 8.27 15.65
N THR A 458 -10.79 9.54 15.88
CA THR A 458 -11.09 10.63 14.94
C THR A 458 -10.28 10.43 13.64
N PRO A 459 -10.91 10.32 12.46
CA PRO A 459 -10.19 10.13 11.22
C PRO A 459 -9.42 11.40 10.84
N THR A 460 -8.37 11.23 10.08
CA THR A 460 -7.51 12.35 9.64
C THR A 460 -7.38 12.35 8.13
N LEU A 461 -7.39 13.54 7.55
CA LEU A 461 -6.90 13.78 6.19
C LEU A 461 -5.41 14.13 6.20
N PRO A 462 -4.73 14.13 5.03
CA PRO A 462 -3.32 14.43 4.99
C PRO A 462 -3.05 15.81 5.56
N GLU A 463 -1.92 16.01 6.24
CA GLU A 463 -1.48 17.37 6.55
C GLU A 463 -1.12 18.11 5.26
N SER A 464 -0.50 17.39 4.32
CA SER A 464 -0.18 17.91 2.99
C SER A 464 -0.48 16.88 1.92
N LEU A 465 -1.14 17.30 0.84
CA LEU A 465 -1.35 16.52 -0.37
C LEU A 465 -0.78 17.28 -1.57
N ASN A 466 0.17 16.66 -2.26
CA ASN A 466 0.83 17.22 -3.43
C ASN A 466 0.52 16.34 -4.67
N ILE A 467 -0.15 16.91 -5.66
CA ILE A 467 -0.41 16.28 -6.97
C ILE A 467 0.41 17.04 -8.02
N ILE A 468 1.56 16.50 -8.37
CA ILE A 468 2.58 17.20 -9.15
C ILE A 468 2.58 16.68 -10.58
N ASN A 469 2.33 17.57 -11.54
CA ASN A 469 2.41 17.33 -12.99
C ASN A 469 1.61 16.10 -13.48
N PRO A 470 0.32 15.96 -13.15
CA PRO A 470 -0.46 14.80 -13.57
C PRO A 470 -0.78 14.84 -15.07
N ILE A 471 -0.68 13.68 -15.73
CA ILE A 471 -1.16 13.44 -17.09
C ILE A 471 -2.39 12.55 -17.03
N ILE A 472 -3.54 13.07 -17.48
CA ILE A 472 -4.82 12.37 -17.45
C ILE A 472 -5.29 12.14 -18.88
N ASN A 473 -5.44 10.88 -19.28
CA ASN A 473 -5.94 10.47 -20.58
C ASN A 473 -7.27 9.74 -20.38
N THR A 474 -8.38 10.34 -20.80
CA THR A 474 -9.71 9.84 -20.44
C THR A 474 -10.79 10.14 -21.48
N ASP A 475 -11.87 9.37 -21.43
CA ASP A 475 -13.12 9.60 -22.14
C ASP A 475 -14.27 9.99 -21.18
N ALA A 476 -13.96 10.24 -19.91
CA ALA A 476 -14.93 10.62 -18.87
C ALA A 476 -15.65 11.94 -19.18
N ASP A 477 -16.85 12.08 -18.64
CA ASP A 477 -17.65 13.31 -18.74
C ASP A 477 -17.25 14.31 -17.67
N VAL A 478 -16.81 13.84 -16.51
CA VAL A 478 -16.33 14.68 -15.42
C VAL A 478 -14.99 14.18 -14.90
N VAL A 479 -14.07 15.11 -14.66
CA VAL A 479 -12.74 14.84 -14.12
C VAL A 479 -12.49 15.74 -12.91
N TYR A 480 -12.12 15.14 -11.79
CA TYR A 480 -11.70 15.86 -10.60
C TYR A 480 -10.21 15.63 -10.31
N GLY A 481 -9.45 16.71 -10.13
CA GLY A 481 -8.08 16.63 -9.60
C GLY A 481 -8.08 16.23 -8.13
N PHE A 482 -8.93 16.88 -7.35
CA PHE A 482 -9.19 16.57 -5.96
C PHE A 482 -10.69 16.69 -5.70
N PHE A 483 -11.29 15.65 -5.11
CA PHE A 483 -12.69 15.63 -4.70
C PHE A 483 -12.77 15.09 -3.26
N LEU A 484 -13.05 15.98 -2.32
CA LEU A 484 -13.37 15.58 -0.95
C LEU A 484 -14.89 15.57 -0.80
N GLY A 485 -15.46 14.36 -0.90
CA GLY A 485 -16.88 14.12 -0.59
C GLY A 485 -17.21 14.40 0.88
N VAL A 486 -18.41 14.00 1.31
CA VAL A 486 -18.85 14.26 2.68
C VAL A 486 -18.56 13.07 3.59
N LEU A 487 -17.89 13.31 4.71
CA LEU A 487 -17.76 12.34 5.79
C LEU A 487 -18.73 12.72 6.91
N ASN A 488 -19.75 11.89 7.16
CA ASN A 488 -20.79 12.13 8.16
C ASN A 488 -20.31 11.93 9.62
N ARG A 489 -19.10 12.40 9.97
CA ARG A 489 -18.58 12.44 11.34
C ARG A 489 -17.42 13.43 11.46
N GLU A 490 -17.02 13.75 12.69
CA GLU A 490 -15.87 14.62 12.94
C GLU A 490 -14.55 14.03 12.42
N TYR A 491 -13.75 14.82 11.70
CA TYR A 491 -12.41 14.45 11.21
C TYR A 491 -11.44 15.62 11.19
N ILE A 492 -10.15 15.35 11.29
CA ILE A 492 -9.09 16.36 11.12
C ILE A 492 -8.94 16.67 9.63
N ASN A 493 -9.14 17.93 9.25
CA ASN A 493 -9.18 18.38 7.86
C ASN A 493 -7.78 18.50 7.23
N LEU A 494 -7.75 18.55 5.89
CA LEU A 494 -6.55 18.79 5.09
C LEU A 494 -6.03 20.21 5.32
N LYS A 495 -4.73 20.35 5.63
CA LYS A 495 -4.10 21.66 5.89
C LYS A 495 -3.50 22.28 4.63
N HIS A 496 -2.87 21.48 3.77
CA HIS A 496 -2.23 21.94 2.53
C HIS A 496 -2.59 21.02 1.35
N LEU A 497 -3.09 21.61 0.27
CA LEU A 497 -3.30 20.97 -1.03
C LEU A 497 -2.47 21.71 -2.07
N LYS A 498 -1.68 20.99 -2.86
CA LYS A 498 -0.92 21.55 -3.98
C LYS A 498 -1.18 20.76 -5.26
N ILE A 499 -1.49 21.47 -6.35
CA ILE A 499 -1.61 20.90 -7.70
C ILE A 499 -0.74 21.70 -8.67
N THR A 500 0.06 21.03 -9.51
CA THR A 500 0.91 21.70 -10.51
C THR A 500 0.76 21.12 -11.91
N ASP A 501 0.90 21.99 -12.93
CA ASP A 501 1.10 21.66 -14.36
C ASP A 501 0.32 20.42 -14.88
N THR A 502 -0.99 20.47 -14.76
CA THR A 502 -1.87 19.37 -15.21
C THR A 502 -1.99 19.31 -16.74
N ILE A 503 -1.88 18.10 -17.30
CA ILE A 503 -2.21 17.81 -18.70
C ILE A 503 -3.44 16.89 -18.73
N ILE A 504 -4.47 17.30 -19.48
CA ILE A 504 -5.70 16.52 -19.67
C ILE A 504 -5.96 16.34 -21.15
N ASN A 505 -6.00 15.08 -21.58
CA ASN A 505 -6.47 14.68 -22.90
C ASN A 505 -7.83 14.01 -22.72
N ALA A 506 -8.91 14.79 -22.85
CA ALA A 506 -10.29 14.37 -22.63
C ALA A 506 -11.19 14.63 -23.86
N LYS A 507 -12.52 14.65 -23.71
CA LYS A 507 -13.43 15.13 -24.76
C LYS A 507 -13.60 16.65 -24.57
N SER A 508 -13.97 17.37 -25.62
CA SER A 508 -14.24 18.82 -25.50
C SER A 508 -15.41 19.15 -24.57
N THR A 509 -16.33 18.19 -24.39
CA THR A 509 -17.50 18.28 -23.49
C THR A 509 -17.21 17.83 -22.06
N THR A 510 -15.99 17.35 -21.77
CA THR A 510 -15.61 16.96 -20.40
C THR A 510 -15.55 18.20 -19.52
N ASP A 511 -16.12 18.11 -18.31
CA ASP A 511 -15.97 19.13 -17.27
C ASP A 511 -14.79 18.77 -16.37
N TYR A 512 -13.82 19.66 -16.27
CA TYR A 512 -12.68 19.49 -15.38
C TYR A 512 -12.74 20.44 -14.20
N THR A 513 -12.63 19.90 -12.99
CA THR A 513 -12.46 20.67 -11.77
C THR A 513 -11.17 20.25 -11.07
N ALA A 514 -10.21 21.17 -10.92
CA ALA A 514 -8.94 20.85 -10.26
C ALA A 514 -9.15 20.52 -8.79
N VAL A 515 -9.95 21.33 -8.09
CA VAL A 515 -10.26 21.14 -6.67
C VAL A 515 -11.77 21.35 -6.44
N LEU A 516 -12.44 20.32 -5.92
CA LEU A 516 -13.75 20.44 -5.29
C LEU A 516 -13.64 20.06 -3.81
N ILE A 517 -14.01 20.99 -2.95
CA ILE A 517 -14.16 20.73 -1.51
C ILE A 517 -15.61 20.97 -1.13
N ILE A 518 -16.20 19.99 -0.45
CA ILE A 518 -17.46 20.18 0.27
C ILE A 518 -17.11 20.46 1.73
N LYS A 519 -17.28 21.71 2.14
CA LYS A 519 -17.08 22.16 3.50
C LYS A 519 -18.24 21.72 4.37
N ASP A 520 -17.90 21.14 5.51
CA ASP A 520 -18.82 20.76 6.57
C ASP A 520 -18.25 21.31 7.88
N ASP A 521 -18.73 22.48 8.27
CA ASP A 521 -18.25 23.22 9.46
C ASP A 521 -18.57 22.51 10.79
N ILE A 522 -19.52 21.57 10.78
CA ILE A 522 -19.88 20.77 11.96
C ILE A 522 -18.89 19.62 12.12
N LYS A 523 -18.42 19.03 11.01
CA LYS A 523 -17.61 17.81 11.01
C LYS A 523 -16.12 18.04 10.74
N GLN A 524 -15.74 19.09 10.03
CA GLN A 524 -14.33 19.41 9.76
C GLN A 524 -13.69 20.06 10.99
N LEU A 525 -12.80 19.31 11.63
CA LEU A 525 -12.00 19.77 12.76
C LEU A 525 -10.60 20.18 12.30
N LYS A 526 -10.05 21.20 12.96
CA LYS A 526 -8.66 21.69 12.81
C LYS A 526 -8.29 22.14 11.37
N TYR A 527 -7.50 23.22 11.33
CA TYR A 527 -6.99 23.88 10.12
C TYR A 527 -8.03 24.59 9.24
N ASP A 528 -7.58 25.72 8.70
CA ASP A 528 -8.10 26.29 7.45
C ASP A 528 -7.31 25.62 6.30
N THR A 529 -7.98 25.16 5.25
CA THR A 529 -7.32 24.46 4.14
C THR A 529 -6.63 25.46 3.21
N ASN A 530 -5.31 25.32 3.04
CA ASN A 530 -4.56 26.10 2.05
C ASN A 530 -4.50 25.32 0.73
N ILE A 531 -4.95 25.94 -0.35
CA ILE A 531 -5.01 25.37 -1.70
C ILE A 531 -4.05 26.17 -2.58
N GLU A 532 -3.02 25.51 -3.09
CA GLU A 532 -2.06 26.06 -4.04
C GLU A 532 -2.26 25.38 -5.40
N ILE A 533 -2.54 26.17 -6.44
CA ILE A 533 -2.49 25.70 -7.82
C ILE A 533 -1.45 26.54 -8.54
N THR A 534 -0.50 25.89 -9.20
CA THR A 534 0.60 26.56 -9.89
C THR A 534 0.78 26.02 -11.30
N GLY A 535 0.99 26.93 -12.26
CA GLY A 535 1.36 26.57 -13.63
C GLY A 535 0.18 26.36 -14.58
N ARG A 536 0.44 25.71 -15.71
CA ARG A 536 -0.49 25.70 -16.85
C ARG A 536 -1.34 24.42 -16.90
N LEU A 537 -2.66 24.59 -17.04
CA LEU A 537 -3.53 23.51 -17.51
C LEU A 537 -3.44 23.41 -19.03
N THR A 538 -2.95 22.27 -19.52
CA THR A 538 -3.05 21.92 -20.95
C THR A 538 -4.21 20.96 -21.14
N THR A 539 -5.29 21.43 -21.75
CA THR A 539 -6.50 20.63 -21.92
C THR A 539 -7.22 20.93 -23.22
N ASN A 540 -7.97 19.95 -23.72
CA ASN A 540 -8.96 20.14 -24.77
C ASN A 540 -10.41 20.18 -24.24
N ALA A 541 -10.60 19.98 -22.93
CA ALA A 541 -11.88 20.26 -22.26
C ALA A 541 -12.17 21.77 -22.32
N LEU A 542 -13.37 22.14 -22.78
CA LEU A 542 -13.74 23.55 -22.91
C LEU A 542 -14.21 24.16 -21.59
N GLN A 543 -14.63 23.34 -20.63
CA GLN A 543 -15.02 23.78 -19.30
C GLN A 543 -13.97 23.33 -18.28
N SER A 544 -13.32 24.31 -17.66
CA SER A 544 -12.32 24.09 -16.63
C SER A 544 -12.56 25.00 -15.42
N THR A 545 -12.50 24.42 -14.23
CA THR A 545 -12.64 25.10 -12.94
C THR A 545 -11.36 24.88 -12.14
N SER A 546 -10.70 25.94 -11.67
CA SER A 546 -9.55 25.81 -10.77
C SER A 546 -10.02 25.32 -9.40
N VAL A 547 -10.93 26.06 -8.78
CA VAL A 547 -11.47 25.72 -7.46
C VAL A 547 -12.97 25.91 -7.45
N TYR A 548 -13.67 24.90 -6.94
CA TYR A 548 -15.06 24.97 -6.53
C TYR A 548 -15.13 24.67 -5.03
N LEU A 549 -15.51 25.67 -4.23
CA LEU A 549 -15.79 25.52 -2.81
C LEU A 549 -17.30 25.48 -2.57
N ASN A 550 -17.81 24.32 -2.19
CA ASN A 550 -19.18 24.15 -1.74
C ASN A 550 -19.23 24.10 -0.20
N SER A 551 -20.34 24.53 0.40
CA SER A 551 -20.58 24.38 1.84
C SER A 551 -21.92 23.72 2.07
N ILE A 552 -22.02 22.87 3.10
CA ILE A 552 -23.32 22.34 3.55
C ILE A 552 -24.12 23.44 4.27
N ASP A 553 -23.48 24.20 5.17
CA ASP A 553 -24.04 25.41 5.74
C ASP A 553 -23.40 26.65 5.09
N HIS A 554 -24.21 27.40 4.34
CA HIS A 554 -23.74 28.55 3.58
C HIS A 554 -23.45 29.79 4.45
N THR A 555 -23.78 29.76 5.74
CA THR A 555 -23.71 30.91 6.65
C THR A 555 -22.51 30.90 7.60
N VAL A 556 -21.78 29.78 7.71
CA VAL A 556 -20.75 29.59 8.75
C VAL A 556 -19.35 30.02 8.30
N ASP A 557 -18.83 31.08 8.96
CA ASP A 557 -17.53 31.72 8.70
C ASP A 557 -16.37 31.09 9.52
N SER A 558 -16.22 29.76 9.44
CA SER A 558 -15.26 29.01 10.25
C SER A 558 -14.61 27.89 9.42
N ARG A 559 -13.30 27.62 9.54
CA ARG A 559 -12.59 26.57 8.78
C ARG A 559 -12.65 26.87 7.29
N ARG A 560 -12.18 28.06 6.94
CA ARG A 560 -12.27 28.60 5.58
C ARG A 560 -11.11 28.09 4.73
N ALA A 561 -11.29 28.12 3.41
CA ALA A 561 -10.20 27.84 2.50
C ALA A 561 -9.40 29.11 2.19
N ASN A 562 -8.08 28.97 2.06
CA ASN A 562 -7.18 29.98 1.54
C ASN A 562 -6.63 29.49 0.20
N ILE A 563 -6.95 30.19 -0.89
CA ILE A 563 -6.61 29.82 -2.26
C ILE A 563 -5.47 30.70 -2.76
N TYR A 564 -4.44 30.06 -3.30
CA TYR A 564 -3.30 30.68 -3.95
C TYR A 564 -3.16 30.10 -5.36
N LEU A 565 -3.39 30.94 -6.37
CA LEU A 565 -3.28 30.58 -7.79
C LEU A 565 -2.07 31.33 -8.37
N THR A 566 -1.05 30.61 -8.84
CA THR A 566 0.19 31.22 -9.36
C THR A 566 0.43 30.80 -10.80
N ASP A 567 0.51 31.78 -11.72
CA ASP A 567 0.72 31.52 -13.15
C ASP A 567 -0.29 30.51 -13.74
N CYS A 568 -1.54 30.58 -13.27
CA CYS A 568 -2.61 29.64 -13.65
C CYS A 568 -3.21 29.99 -15.01
N PHE A 569 -2.78 29.30 -16.07
CA PHE A 569 -3.33 29.46 -17.42
C PHE A 569 -4.30 28.32 -17.79
N GLY A 570 -5.40 28.64 -18.46
CA GLY A 570 -6.38 27.67 -18.95
C GLY A 570 -7.42 27.18 -17.93
N TYR A 571 -7.37 27.67 -16.68
CA TYR A 571 -8.40 27.45 -15.67
C TYR A 571 -9.46 28.55 -15.73
N GLY A 572 -10.55 28.32 -16.46
CA GLY A 572 -11.50 29.38 -16.81
C GLY A 572 -12.33 29.93 -15.66
N ARG A 573 -12.49 29.19 -14.55
CA ARG A 573 -13.49 29.53 -13.52
C ARG A 573 -13.04 29.25 -12.09
N VAL A 574 -13.51 30.09 -11.16
CA VAL A 574 -13.68 29.79 -9.74
C VAL A 574 -15.16 29.82 -9.35
N VAL A 575 -15.58 28.95 -8.43
CA VAL A 575 -16.98 28.84 -7.96
C VAL A 575 -17.04 28.79 -6.43
N PHE A 576 -17.94 29.55 -5.82
CA PHE A 576 -18.12 29.59 -4.37
C PHE A 576 -19.58 29.45 -3.94
N SER A 577 -19.80 28.67 -2.88
CA SER A 577 -21.10 28.49 -2.21
C SER A 577 -21.04 28.89 -0.73
N GLY A 578 -21.59 30.05 -0.37
CA GLY A 578 -21.63 30.51 1.02
C GLY A 578 -20.32 31.12 1.57
N ALA A 579 -20.23 31.26 2.89
CA ALA A 579 -19.12 31.91 3.60
C ALA A 579 -17.89 31.00 3.83
N ASN A 580 -17.35 30.40 2.77
CA ASN A 580 -16.24 29.43 2.86
C ASN A 580 -14.86 29.95 2.44
N LEU A 581 -14.78 31.12 1.82
CA LEU A 581 -13.54 31.70 1.32
C LEU A 581 -12.89 32.64 2.35
N GLY A 582 -11.70 32.30 2.82
CA GLY A 582 -10.89 33.17 3.68
C GLY A 582 -10.03 34.11 2.86
N THR A 583 -9.17 33.54 2.01
CA THR A 583 -8.26 34.28 1.13
C THR A 583 -8.34 33.73 -0.28
N LEU A 584 -8.33 34.60 -1.28
CA LEU A 584 -8.04 34.26 -2.68
C LEU A 584 -6.95 35.21 -3.19
N VAL A 585 -5.79 34.67 -3.51
CA VAL A 585 -4.73 35.41 -4.20
C VAL A 585 -4.43 34.71 -5.52
N MET A 586 -4.76 35.37 -6.61
CA MET A 586 -4.33 34.96 -7.95
C MET A 586 -3.22 35.89 -8.42
N ASN A 587 -2.06 35.34 -8.77
CA ASN A 587 -0.89 36.08 -9.24
C ASN A 587 -0.35 35.45 -10.54
N GLY A 588 -0.59 36.11 -11.67
CA GLY A 588 -0.32 35.55 -12.99
C GLY A 588 -1.42 34.60 -13.47
N GLY A 589 -1.54 34.44 -14.78
CA GLY A 589 -2.52 33.54 -15.41
C GLY A 589 -3.72 34.24 -16.07
N ASP A 590 -4.76 33.45 -16.36
CA ASP A 590 -5.99 33.93 -16.99
C ASP A 590 -7.27 33.34 -16.36
N ILE A 591 -8.37 34.11 -16.41
CA ILE A 591 -9.67 33.71 -15.87
C ILE A 591 -10.84 34.29 -16.70
N ASN A 592 -11.96 33.57 -16.74
CA ASN A 592 -13.20 34.01 -17.40
C ASN A 592 -14.31 34.31 -16.39
N HIS A 593 -14.44 33.45 -15.36
CA HIS A 593 -15.61 33.40 -14.50
C HIS A 593 -15.24 33.46 -13.01
N PHE A 594 -15.85 34.39 -12.30
CA PHE A 594 -15.92 34.42 -10.83
C PHE A 594 -17.39 34.21 -10.45
N ASN A 595 -17.74 32.99 -10.07
CA ASN A 595 -19.14 32.59 -9.92
C ASN A 595 -19.51 32.30 -8.47
N THR A 596 -20.80 32.51 -8.18
CA THR A 596 -21.46 31.98 -6.99
C THR A 596 -22.62 31.08 -7.40
N ASP A 597 -22.78 29.94 -6.74
CA ASP A 597 -23.89 29.01 -7.00
C ASP A 597 -25.02 29.10 -5.96
N ASN A 598 -24.82 29.91 -4.91
CA ASN A 598 -25.81 30.18 -3.86
C ASN A 598 -25.91 31.70 -3.60
N ALA A 599 -27.14 32.19 -3.43
CA ALA A 599 -27.42 33.60 -3.17
C ALA A 599 -26.86 34.11 -1.82
N GLU A 600 -26.64 33.23 -0.85
CA GLU A 600 -26.07 33.53 0.47
C GLU A 600 -24.54 33.59 0.47
N ALA A 601 -23.88 33.38 -0.68
CA ALA A 601 -22.44 33.58 -0.81
C ALA A 601 -22.04 35.02 -0.44
N SER A 602 -21.20 35.13 0.60
CA SER A 602 -20.72 36.41 1.12
C SER A 602 -19.21 36.40 1.19
N PHE A 603 -18.61 37.48 0.68
CA PHE A 603 -17.17 37.67 0.68
C PHE A 603 -16.72 38.78 1.62
N SER A 604 -17.62 39.41 2.39
CA SER A 604 -17.36 40.66 3.13
C SER A 604 -16.15 40.64 4.07
N THR A 605 -15.73 39.46 4.55
CA THR A 605 -14.58 39.25 5.45
C THR A 605 -13.40 38.51 4.78
N SER A 606 -13.48 38.26 3.47
CA SER A 606 -12.44 37.58 2.69
C SER A 606 -11.31 38.55 2.29
N ASN A 607 -10.13 38.02 1.99
CA ASN A 607 -9.04 38.78 1.35
C ASN A 607 -8.91 38.33 -0.11
N ILE A 608 -9.42 39.13 -1.06
CA ILE A 608 -9.43 38.78 -2.49
C ILE A 608 -8.47 39.68 -3.26
N GLN A 609 -7.51 39.09 -3.98
CA GLN A 609 -6.49 39.80 -4.75
C GLN A 609 -6.25 39.11 -6.10
N PHE A 610 -6.26 39.90 -7.16
CA PHE A 610 -5.86 39.53 -8.51
C PHE A 610 -4.66 40.39 -8.91
N LYS A 611 -3.54 39.75 -9.24
CA LYS A 611 -2.28 40.40 -9.58
C LYS A 611 -1.76 39.86 -10.90
N ASN A 612 -1.46 40.72 -11.87
CA ASN A 612 -0.94 40.30 -13.17
C ASN A 612 -1.85 39.28 -13.90
N VAL A 613 -3.18 39.40 -13.73
CA VAL A 613 -4.17 38.45 -14.28
C VAL A 613 -4.82 39.02 -15.54
N GLU A 614 -4.94 38.18 -16.57
CA GLU A 614 -5.78 38.46 -17.73
C GLU A 614 -7.21 37.94 -17.50
N TRP A 615 -8.19 38.83 -17.57
CA TRP A 615 -9.60 38.50 -17.54
C TRP A 615 -10.12 38.44 -18.98
N LYS A 616 -10.68 37.31 -19.41
CA LYS A 616 -11.02 37.03 -20.82
C LYS A 616 -12.52 37.11 -21.15
N GLY A 617 -13.31 37.74 -20.30
CA GLY A 617 -14.77 37.80 -20.42
C GLY A 617 -15.48 36.59 -19.81
N GLY A 618 -16.72 36.80 -19.38
CA GLY A 618 -17.52 35.82 -18.63
C GLY A 618 -18.42 36.47 -17.59
N THR A 619 -18.60 35.81 -16.45
CA THR A 619 -19.51 36.23 -15.38
C THR A 619 -18.73 36.63 -14.13
N ILE A 620 -19.15 37.72 -13.48
CA ILE A 620 -18.63 38.14 -12.17
C ILE A 620 -19.81 38.31 -11.22
N ASP A 621 -19.94 37.39 -10.25
CA ASP A 621 -21.05 37.33 -9.31
C ASP A 621 -20.63 37.72 -7.88
N HIS A 622 -21.43 38.58 -7.25
CA HIS A 622 -21.34 38.95 -5.83
C HIS A 622 -19.97 39.44 -5.32
N LEU A 623 -19.02 39.75 -6.22
CA LEU A 623 -17.71 40.27 -5.83
C LEU A 623 -17.84 41.69 -5.25
N THR A 624 -17.64 41.81 -3.94
CA THR A 624 -17.94 43.05 -3.21
C THR A 624 -16.71 43.87 -2.84
N HIS A 625 -15.56 43.24 -2.63
CA HIS A 625 -14.25 43.89 -2.46
C HIS A 625 -13.14 42.99 -3.01
N ALA A 626 -12.17 43.61 -3.67
CA ALA A 626 -11.00 42.93 -4.22
C ALA A 626 -9.89 43.94 -4.51
N LEU A 627 -8.65 43.48 -4.58
CA LEU A 627 -7.54 44.24 -5.15
C LEU A 627 -7.24 43.71 -6.57
N PHE A 628 -7.28 44.58 -7.57
CA PHE A 628 -6.75 44.31 -8.89
C PHE A 628 -5.46 45.10 -9.10
N GLN A 629 -4.36 44.40 -9.36
CA GLN A 629 -3.05 45.00 -9.61
C GLN A 629 -2.50 44.49 -10.93
N ASN A 630 -2.14 45.38 -11.86
CA ASN A 630 -1.60 45.05 -13.18
C ASN A 630 -2.49 44.05 -13.97
N CYS A 631 -3.81 44.13 -13.83
CA CYS A 631 -4.75 43.24 -14.53
C CYS A 631 -5.20 43.81 -15.88
N VAL A 632 -5.54 42.94 -16.82
CA VAL A 632 -6.04 43.32 -18.15
C VAL A 632 -7.38 42.63 -18.40
N PHE A 633 -8.37 43.38 -18.88
CA PHE A 633 -9.68 42.87 -19.26
C PHE A 633 -9.79 42.86 -20.79
N THR A 634 -10.02 41.70 -21.41
CA THR A 634 -9.96 41.53 -22.87
C THR A 634 -11.26 41.02 -23.51
N GLY A 635 -12.25 40.59 -22.73
CA GLY A 635 -13.52 40.04 -23.23
C GLY A 635 -14.78 40.81 -22.80
N ASP A 636 -15.95 40.27 -23.15
CA ASP A 636 -17.25 40.79 -22.73
C ASP A 636 -17.69 40.21 -21.38
N TYR A 637 -18.36 41.01 -20.54
CA TYR A 637 -18.76 40.59 -19.20
C TYR A 637 -20.24 40.76 -18.95
N VAL A 638 -20.81 39.75 -18.31
CA VAL A 638 -22.19 39.74 -17.82
C VAL A 638 -22.17 39.86 -16.30
N PHE A 639 -22.96 40.80 -15.79
CA PHE A 639 -23.22 40.96 -14.36
C PHE A 639 -24.65 40.51 -14.10
N ALA A 640 -24.86 39.51 -13.25
CA ALA A 640 -26.15 38.85 -13.10
C ALA A 640 -27.26 39.74 -12.49
N SER A 641 -26.94 40.86 -11.84
CA SER A 641 -27.94 41.89 -11.50
C SER A 641 -27.33 43.28 -11.46
N ALA A 642 -27.94 44.30 -12.07
CA ALA A 642 -27.43 45.68 -12.02
C ALA A 642 -27.53 46.31 -10.62
N ASP A 643 -28.43 45.79 -9.77
CA ASP A 643 -28.74 46.34 -8.44
C ASP A 643 -27.91 45.73 -7.29
N ASN A 644 -27.28 44.55 -7.47
CA ASN A 644 -26.38 43.94 -6.47
C ASN A 644 -24.89 44.02 -6.86
N ILE A 645 -24.53 44.83 -7.86
CA ILE A 645 -23.11 45.05 -8.20
C ILE A 645 -22.48 45.92 -7.10
N SER A 646 -21.79 45.25 -6.18
CA SER A 646 -20.85 45.87 -5.25
C SER A 646 -19.45 46.05 -5.87
N PHE A 647 -19.33 46.02 -7.20
CA PHE A 647 -18.05 46.25 -7.89
C PHE A 647 -17.47 47.66 -7.69
N VAL A 648 -18.22 48.52 -7.00
CA VAL A 648 -18.16 49.97 -7.15
C VAL A 648 -17.68 50.72 -5.90
N ASN A 649 -17.82 50.15 -4.70
CA ASN A 649 -17.53 50.91 -3.47
C ASN A 649 -16.31 50.41 -2.68
N ASN A 650 -15.81 49.18 -2.92
CA ASN A 650 -14.74 48.59 -2.10
C ASN A 650 -13.65 47.87 -2.93
N ILE A 651 -13.60 48.07 -4.24
CA ILE A 651 -12.56 47.48 -5.09
C ILE A 651 -11.42 48.48 -5.28
N LYS A 652 -10.18 48.03 -5.13
CA LYS A 652 -8.96 48.82 -5.37
C LYS A 652 -8.31 48.38 -6.68
N TYR A 653 -7.88 49.33 -7.48
CA TYR A 653 -7.21 49.08 -8.75
C TYR A 653 -5.85 49.79 -8.79
N ALA A 654 -4.83 49.13 -9.32
CA ALA A 654 -3.54 49.73 -9.64
C ALA A 654 -3.07 49.21 -11.00
N ASN A 655 -2.86 50.09 -11.98
CA ASN A 655 -2.44 49.76 -13.35
C ASN A 655 -3.36 48.73 -14.06
N VAL A 656 -4.67 48.96 -14.06
CA VAL A 656 -5.65 48.08 -14.74
C VAL A 656 -6.01 48.65 -16.11
N SER A 657 -6.15 47.80 -17.13
CA SER A 657 -6.52 48.21 -18.49
C SER A 657 -7.66 47.36 -19.07
N GLY A 658 -8.37 47.91 -20.06
CA GLY A 658 -9.47 47.22 -20.75
C GLY A 658 -10.79 47.12 -19.98
N LEU A 659 -10.97 47.91 -18.90
CA LEU A 659 -12.20 47.89 -18.10
C LEU A 659 -13.43 48.14 -18.99
N PRO A 660 -14.43 47.24 -18.97
CA PRO A 660 -15.67 47.38 -19.72
C PRO A 660 -16.41 48.69 -19.40
N ALA A 661 -17.07 49.27 -20.41
CA ALA A 661 -17.79 50.54 -20.27
C ALA A 661 -18.89 50.51 -19.19
N ASN A 662 -19.51 49.34 -18.96
CA ASN A 662 -20.51 49.12 -17.92
C ASN A 662 -19.92 49.03 -16.50
N ILE A 663 -18.62 48.72 -16.34
CA ILE A 663 -17.91 48.88 -15.06
C ILE A 663 -17.65 50.36 -14.82
N ILE A 664 -17.11 51.05 -15.83
CA ILE A 664 -16.76 52.48 -15.76
C ILE A 664 -18.00 53.34 -15.45
N SER A 665 -19.15 53.06 -16.06
CA SER A 665 -20.39 53.84 -15.87
C SER A 665 -20.98 53.74 -14.47
N ASN A 666 -20.57 52.76 -13.67
CA ASN A 666 -21.08 52.54 -12.33
C ASN A 666 -20.17 53.06 -11.22
N LEU A 667 -18.87 53.30 -11.46
CA LEU A 667 -17.88 53.82 -10.48
C LEU A 667 -18.36 55.09 -9.76
N LYS A 668 -18.35 55.09 -8.41
CA LYS A 668 -18.57 56.29 -7.57
C LYS A 668 -17.31 56.60 -6.76
N SER A 669 -17.00 57.89 -6.61
CA SER A 669 -15.91 58.45 -5.78
C SER A 669 -15.87 57.80 -4.38
N PRO A 670 -14.67 57.54 -3.78
CA PRO A 670 -13.36 58.15 -4.04
C PRO A 670 -12.39 57.29 -4.87
N PHE A 671 -12.89 56.47 -5.78
CA PHE A 671 -12.03 55.60 -6.61
C PHE A 671 -11.91 56.16 -8.02
N ALA A 672 -10.94 57.05 -8.20
CA ALA A 672 -10.39 57.49 -9.49
C ALA A 672 -8.94 57.01 -9.59
#